data_AF-A3ITD8-F1
#
_entry.id   AF-A3ITD8-F1
#
_cell.length_a   1.000
_cell.length_b   1.000
_cell.length_c   1.000
_cell.angle_alpha   90.00
_cell.angle_beta   90.00
_cell.angle_gamma   90.00
#
_symmetry.space_group_name_H-M   'P 1'
#
loop_
_entity.id
_entity.type
_entity.pdbx_description
1 polymer ?
#
loop_
_entity_poly.entity_id
_entity_poly.type
_entity_poly.pdbx_seq_one_letter_code
_entity_poly.pdbx_strand_id
1 'polypeptide(L)'
;MPNIGETTALIPQAGSSYEPEHLQDGGSGDTDFPYGHFKALATVGEIDPNNGHVLTGYPDGQAAWLLDEDTVRVAYQSESYATLSSETYPWEMESGTTFTGSHVHTIDYNREAFADFLNNDSAASEMFEGAGHLFNTVYNVFGEIVDGKNDDPNDLSAKWGNQTLADGTLVEFDADQQLTLADWFFHSFCGAYYEQANKYGDGIGFEDDVWLMGEEWNIGDMFEEAAAAAGITEENARLSPGEDFFTTTMGLASMVVDIENETAYTVPVLGQSGYEKIMPMNSGHEDYVVLVMAGYNLEIEPAPLTIYIGKKGVDEDGNALTEDASERDSFLGRNGLLYGQLYGMALDDATYADIGIENVDADEFMMDAYATDADAPDTFSARYVPTSYRWDGFDTPEAAADTEVFLWEQDGDTLEDGTVEANEQPDGYTYFNGDSKTEHPAVDPDITKHRYVQNLTVPSAQLGIEFTDIVNELENNDADGNGLPDYLSADVTRILAGVDGALTLETGGKGQGSIGPNNPDGTQTHATHLEIEEARMHQPDGLQWVKASDGDFLIVDEDSGNDYGERKYVLPVDSETLQLEEDGKGYFLAQAGGSLNPRAIAEVSAIPDTFRNRGSSEFSGSWNVTHLVAKKEDGSFYTQEEIAGTGAQEIIGSKTLAEQTFIGVVQHSGESGGIIAERNADQGGQIFQFNIDLNQTSEPEPEPLPTTVFGTSGDDYFDTEVPDDQRFEGDNQMLFAGSGDDYVDVSFAPGGSRSRIDLGSGDDILFAGSNNRIMAGSGDDMLFLGYGEGNNTVTGGSGMDQFWLTTDDETLPTEANTITDFTIGEDVIGFGATDLSFDDLMLTQNGADTTINALGKDLAILRSIQSSELSASDFVFA
;
A
#
# COMPACT_ATOMS: atom_id res chain seq x y z
N MET A 1 -7.17 1.65 22.92
CA MET A 1 -5.97 2.31 22.37
C MET A 1 -5.42 1.31 21.40
N PRO A 2 -5.46 1.59 20.09
CA PRO A 2 -5.12 0.58 19.11
C PRO A 2 -3.62 0.26 19.23
N ASN A 3 -3.34 -1.04 19.35
CA ASN A 3 -1.99 -1.59 19.23
C ASN A 3 -1.68 -1.81 17.76
N ILE A 4 -0.39 -1.93 17.40
CA ILE A 4 0.04 -2.16 16.02
C ILE A 4 -0.70 -3.37 15.43
N GLY A 5 -1.38 -3.16 14.31
CA GLY A 5 -2.12 -4.17 13.56
C GLY A 5 -3.50 -4.52 14.13
N GLU A 6 -4.03 -3.77 15.11
CA GLU A 6 -5.41 -3.94 15.58
C GLU A 6 -6.43 -3.27 14.65
N THR A 7 -6.02 -2.20 13.95
CA THR A 7 -6.87 -1.52 12.96
C THR A 7 -6.97 -2.37 11.70
N THR A 8 -8.17 -2.88 11.41
CA THR A 8 -8.47 -3.66 10.21
C THR A 8 -9.16 -2.85 9.11
N ALA A 9 -9.65 -1.66 9.46
CA ALA A 9 -10.22 -0.73 8.49
C ALA A 9 -9.15 -0.25 7.49
N LEU A 10 -9.51 -0.20 6.22
CA LEU A 10 -8.64 0.24 5.14
C LEU A 10 -8.88 1.71 4.78
N ILE A 11 -7.79 2.45 4.59
CA ILE A 11 -7.78 3.77 3.94
C ILE A 11 -7.93 3.62 2.41
N PRO A 12 -7.23 2.68 1.75
CA PRO A 12 -7.47 2.39 0.33
C PRO A 12 -8.90 1.90 0.09
N GLN A 13 -9.49 2.33 -1.03
CA GLN A 13 -10.85 2.04 -1.44
C GLN A 13 -10.89 1.57 -2.90
N ALA A 14 -11.80 0.64 -3.21
CA ALA A 14 -12.04 0.17 -4.57
C ALA A 14 -12.80 1.18 -5.46
N GLY A 15 -13.42 2.18 -4.84
CA GLY A 15 -14.27 3.19 -5.48
C GLY A 15 -14.92 4.09 -4.44
N SER A 16 -15.82 4.97 -4.84
CA SER A 16 -16.50 5.88 -3.92
C SER A 16 -17.47 5.17 -2.97
N SER A 17 -17.38 5.53 -1.70
CA SER A 17 -17.99 4.82 -0.58
C SER A 17 -19.32 5.43 -0.09
N TYR A 18 -20.42 5.26 -0.83
CA TYR A 18 -21.71 5.90 -0.48
C TYR A 18 -22.64 5.12 0.44
N GLU A 19 -22.49 3.79 0.52
CA GLU A 19 -23.39 2.95 1.30
C GLU A 19 -23.23 3.20 2.81
N PRO A 20 -24.30 3.11 3.62
CA PRO A 20 -24.24 3.41 5.06
C PRO A 20 -23.17 2.63 5.84
N GLU A 21 -22.90 1.38 5.46
CA GLU A 21 -21.85 0.52 5.99
C GLU A 21 -20.45 1.05 5.71
N HIS A 22 -20.24 1.73 4.57
CA HIS A 22 -18.96 2.35 4.20
C HIS A 22 -18.71 3.67 4.94
N LEU A 23 -19.70 4.19 5.67
CA LEU A 23 -19.65 5.47 6.38
C LEU A 23 -19.61 5.28 7.90
N GLN A 24 -19.11 4.13 8.37
CA GLN A 24 -18.88 3.89 9.79
C GLN A 24 -17.48 4.35 10.21
N ASP A 25 -17.43 5.08 11.33
CA ASP A 25 -16.16 5.44 11.97
C ASP A 25 -15.50 4.19 12.57
N GLY A 26 -14.24 3.96 12.25
CA GLY A 26 -13.52 2.71 12.52
C GLY A 26 -13.82 1.57 11.55
N GLY A 27 -14.52 1.82 10.43
CA GLY A 27 -14.79 0.83 9.38
C GLY A 27 -14.17 1.23 8.04
N SER A 28 -14.01 0.29 7.12
CA SER A 28 -13.52 0.53 5.76
C SER A 28 -14.56 1.23 4.87
N GLY A 29 -14.11 1.81 3.75
CA GLY A 29 -14.97 2.11 2.61
C GLY A 29 -15.32 0.87 1.78
N ASP A 30 -15.57 1.06 0.48
CA ASP A 30 -15.67 -0.04 -0.49
C ASP A 30 -14.31 -0.74 -0.63
N THR A 31 -14.26 -2.04 -0.32
CA THR A 31 -13.04 -2.87 -0.37
C THR A 31 -13.11 -3.97 -1.42
N ASP A 32 -14.07 -3.91 -2.35
CA ASP A 32 -14.20 -4.87 -3.44
C ASP A 32 -13.28 -4.46 -4.61
N PHE A 33 -11.97 -4.56 -4.40
CA PHE A 33 -10.94 -4.15 -5.35
C PHE A 33 -10.96 -5.03 -6.62
N PRO A 34 -10.74 -4.45 -7.82
CA PRO A 34 -10.98 -5.17 -9.08
C PRO A 34 -9.97 -6.26 -9.39
N TYR A 35 -8.70 -6.10 -9.01
CA TYR A 35 -7.60 -7.00 -9.41
C TYR A 35 -6.73 -7.42 -8.23
N GLY A 36 -7.30 -7.60 -7.04
CA GLY A 36 -6.54 -8.08 -5.88
C GLY A 36 -7.25 -7.86 -4.56
N HIS A 37 -6.52 -8.12 -3.48
CA HIS A 37 -6.97 -7.92 -2.11
C HIS A 37 -5.99 -7.03 -1.36
N PHE A 38 -6.51 -6.22 -0.45
CA PHE A 38 -5.73 -5.35 0.43
C PHE A 38 -6.09 -5.69 1.87
N LYS A 39 -5.09 -5.66 2.77
CA LYS A 39 -5.30 -5.78 4.22
C LYS A 39 -4.33 -4.86 4.98
N ALA A 40 -4.85 -4.15 5.98
CA ALA A 40 -4.03 -3.29 6.83
C ALA A 40 -3.03 -4.10 7.66
N LEU A 41 -1.75 -3.70 7.60
CA LEU A 41 -0.66 -4.23 8.42
C LEU A 41 -0.48 -3.42 9.70
N ALA A 42 -0.50 -2.10 9.56
CA ALA A 42 -0.40 -1.14 10.66
C ALA A 42 -0.96 0.21 10.22
N THR A 43 -1.45 0.99 11.17
CA THR A 43 -1.94 2.36 10.92
C THR A 43 -1.16 3.34 11.78
N VAL A 44 -0.76 4.48 11.21
CA VAL A 44 0.04 5.47 11.93
C VAL A 44 -0.68 5.94 13.19
N GLY A 45 0.09 6.15 14.24
CA GLY A 45 -0.39 6.43 15.58
C GLY A 45 -0.74 5.18 16.39
N GLU A 46 -0.71 3.96 15.85
CA GLU A 46 -0.73 2.71 16.65
C GLU A 46 0.53 2.57 17.52
N ILE A 47 0.45 1.75 18.57
CA ILE A 47 1.52 1.60 19.57
C ILE A 47 1.92 0.13 19.77
N ASP A 48 3.21 -0.13 19.95
CA ASP A 48 3.67 -1.41 20.47
C ASP A 48 3.29 -1.50 21.97
N PRO A 49 2.45 -2.49 22.37
CA PRO A 49 1.96 -2.60 23.74
C PRO A 49 3.05 -2.94 24.77
N ASN A 50 4.22 -3.41 24.33
CA ASN A 50 5.30 -3.91 25.19
C ASN A 50 6.30 -2.80 25.56
N ASN A 51 6.68 -1.95 24.61
CA ASN A 51 7.69 -0.91 24.79
C ASN A 51 7.13 0.52 24.69
N GLY A 52 5.91 0.69 24.17
CA GLY A 52 5.28 2.00 24.00
C GLY A 52 5.72 2.76 22.75
N HIS A 53 6.42 2.12 21.81
CA HIS A 53 6.83 2.69 20.54
C HIS A 53 5.61 3.06 19.69
N VAL A 54 5.54 4.29 19.20
CA VAL A 54 4.42 4.80 18.42
C VAL A 54 4.85 4.96 16.96
N LEU A 55 3.99 4.55 16.03
CA LEU A 55 4.19 4.81 14.60
C LEU A 55 3.87 6.28 14.28
N THR A 56 4.75 6.98 13.55
CA THR A 56 4.64 8.43 13.27
C THR A 56 4.76 8.74 11.78
N GLY A 57 4.49 10.00 11.42
CA GLY A 57 4.64 10.63 10.10
C GLY A 57 3.80 10.00 9.01
N TYR A 58 3.86 10.61 7.82
CA TYR A 58 3.29 9.96 6.66
C TYR A 58 4.13 8.73 6.33
N PRO A 59 3.54 7.53 6.20
CA PRO A 59 4.31 6.37 5.83
C PRO A 59 4.68 6.48 4.36
N ASP A 60 5.98 6.54 4.09
CA ASP A 60 6.54 6.68 2.76
C ASP A 60 7.50 5.51 2.48
N GLY A 61 8.72 5.79 2.00
CA GLY A 61 9.76 4.84 1.66
C GLY A 61 9.80 3.61 2.57
N GLN A 62 9.52 2.45 1.99
CA GLN A 62 9.33 1.19 2.71
C GLN A 62 10.03 0.02 2.05
N ALA A 63 10.39 -0.96 2.87
CA ALA A 63 10.86 -2.26 2.41
C ALA A 63 10.59 -3.35 3.46
N ALA A 64 10.96 -4.58 3.12
CA ALA A 64 10.98 -5.67 4.09
C ALA A 64 12.09 -6.67 3.80
N TRP A 65 12.57 -7.33 4.85
CA TRP A 65 13.56 -8.40 4.81
C TRP A 65 13.31 -9.43 5.92
N LEU A 66 14.06 -10.54 5.91
CA LEU A 66 14.05 -11.51 7.00
C LEU A 66 15.00 -11.06 8.11
N LEU A 67 14.47 -10.82 9.31
CA LEU A 67 15.29 -10.63 10.51
C LEU A 67 15.95 -11.95 10.91
N ASP A 68 15.17 -13.02 10.85
CA ASP A 68 15.60 -14.40 10.95
C ASP A 68 14.69 -15.30 10.11
N GLU A 69 14.86 -16.62 10.20
CA GLU A 69 14.09 -17.58 9.39
C GLU A 69 12.58 -17.56 9.63
N ASP A 70 12.14 -17.09 10.80
CA ASP A 70 10.75 -17.12 11.25
C ASP A 70 10.10 -15.72 11.35
N THR A 71 10.87 -14.63 11.17
CA THR A 71 10.39 -13.25 11.34
C THR A 71 10.66 -12.38 10.10
N VAL A 72 9.59 -11.80 9.56
CA VAL A 72 9.64 -10.75 8.53
C VAL A 72 9.69 -9.39 9.22
N ARG A 73 10.74 -8.61 8.96
CA ARG A 73 10.84 -7.21 9.36
C ARG A 73 10.35 -6.34 8.22
N VAL A 74 9.29 -5.59 8.47
CA VAL A 74 8.82 -4.49 7.62
C VAL A 74 9.41 -3.20 8.18
N ALA A 75 9.98 -2.37 7.32
CA ALA A 75 10.43 -1.04 7.68
C ALA A 75 9.75 0.01 6.78
N TYR A 76 9.41 1.14 7.38
CA TYR A 76 8.97 2.31 6.64
C TYR A 76 9.60 3.55 7.28
N GLN A 77 9.99 4.52 6.48
CA GLN A 77 10.35 5.84 6.97
C GLN A 77 9.16 6.77 6.88
N SER A 78 9.11 7.69 7.83
CA SER A 78 8.02 8.60 7.97
C SER A 78 8.39 9.96 7.38
N GLU A 79 7.68 10.44 6.39
CA GLU A 79 7.84 11.80 5.89
C GLU A 79 7.22 12.77 6.91
N SER A 80 8.06 13.61 7.50
CA SER A 80 7.66 14.55 8.54
C SER A 80 8.45 15.86 8.46
N TYR A 81 7.74 16.96 8.66
CA TYR A 81 8.25 18.32 8.46
C TYR A 81 8.58 19.05 9.77
N ALA A 82 8.53 18.35 10.91
CA ALA A 82 8.74 18.92 12.24
C ALA A 82 7.96 20.24 12.46
N THR A 83 8.62 21.37 12.73
CA THR A 83 7.96 22.65 13.06
C THR A 83 7.24 23.31 11.90
N LEU A 84 7.51 22.90 10.65
CA LEU A 84 6.71 23.31 9.48
C LEU A 84 5.29 22.72 9.53
N SER A 85 5.08 21.64 10.30
CA SER A 85 3.77 21.05 10.59
C SER A 85 3.54 20.88 12.10
N SER A 86 4.02 19.78 12.68
CA SER A 86 4.11 19.55 14.12
C SER A 86 5.25 18.57 14.44
N GLU A 87 6.02 18.86 15.50
CA GLU A 87 7.06 17.94 15.99
C GLU A 87 6.48 16.57 16.39
N THR A 88 7.10 15.51 15.87
CA THR A 88 6.94 14.13 16.37
C THR A 88 7.57 13.98 17.75
N TYR A 89 7.29 12.88 18.45
CA TYR A 89 7.97 12.61 19.71
C TYR A 89 9.49 12.46 19.49
N PRO A 90 10.34 12.82 20.48
CA PRO A 90 11.79 12.72 20.30
C PRO A 90 12.29 11.28 20.23
N TRP A 91 13.05 10.95 19.19
CA TRP A 91 13.87 9.76 19.06
C TRP A 91 15.26 10.01 19.65
N GLU A 92 15.54 9.36 20.79
CA GLU A 92 16.82 9.47 21.51
C GLU A 92 17.86 8.51 20.92
N MET A 93 18.99 9.05 20.47
CA MET A 93 20.17 8.31 20.02
C MET A 93 20.95 7.74 21.22
N GLU A 94 21.87 6.79 20.99
CA GLU A 94 22.73 6.22 22.05
C GLU A 94 23.60 7.29 22.73
N SER A 95 23.97 8.35 22.01
CA SER A 95 24.69 9.51 22.55
C SER A 95 23.87 10.32 23.56
N GLY A 96 22.54 10.15 23.56
CA GLY A 96 21.58 10.93 24.34
C GLY A 96 21.05 12.18 23.61
N THR A 97 21.52 12.47 22.40
CA THR A 97 20.93 13.49 21.53
C THR A 97 19.57 13.03 21.02
N THR A 98 18.67 13.98 20.81
CA THR A 98 17.31 13.70 20.37
C THR A 98 16.99 14.31 19.01
N PHE A 99 16.28 13.56 18.17
CA PHE A 99 15.74 14.01 16.90
C PHE A 99 14.20 13.97 16.92
N THR A 100 13.55 14.98 16.36
CA THR A 100 12.12 14.95 15.99
C THR A 100 12.00 14.91 14.46
N GLY A 101 10.81 15.10 13.91
CA GLY A 101 10.53 14.98 12.49
C GLY A 101 10.50 13.51 12.07
N SER A 102 11.21 13.21 10.99
CA SER A 102 11.15 11.93 10.31
C SER A 102 11.78 10.81 11.13
N HIS A 103 11.13 9.65 11.20
CA HIS A 103 11.60 8.44 11.87
C HIS A 103 11.68 7.28 10.86
N VAL A 104 12.55 6.30 11.11
CA VAL A 104 12.53 5.02 10.37
C VAL A 104 12.06 3.92 11.30
N HIS A 105 10.82 3.49 11.13
CA HIS A 105 10.18 2.49 11.98
C HIS A 105 10.45 1.08 11.45
N THR A 106 10.65 0.13 12.37
CA THR A 106 10.68 -1.31 12.09
C THR A 106 9.50 -1.98 12.78
N ILE A 107 8.88 -2.95 12.10
CA ILE A 107 7.77 -3.76 12.58
C ILE A 107 8.05 -5.22 12.23
N ASP A 108 8.12 -6.06 13.26
CA ASP A 108 8.44 -7.48 13.12
C ASP A 108 7.14 -8.31 13.16
N TYR A 109 7.00 -9.18 12.17
CA TYR A 109 5.85 -10.08 12.02
C TYR A 109 6.29 -11.53 11.90
N ASN A 110 5.48 -12.43 12.48
CA ASN A 110 5.65 -13.86 12.29
C ASN A 110 5.50 -14.25 10.81
N ARG A 111 6.53 -14.84 10.21
CA ARG A 111 6.63 -15.13 8.77
C ARG A 111 5.55 -16.06 8.26
N GLU A 112 5.23 -17.13 9.01
CA GLU A 112 4.18 -18.09 8.59
C GLU A 112 2.82 -17.40 8.51
N ALA A 113 2.47 -16.62 9.54
CA ALA A 113 1.21 -15.89 9.55
C ALA A 113 1.18 -14.75 8.52
N PHE A 114 2.31 -14.07 8.29
CA PHE A 114 2.46 -13.02 7.29
C PHE A 114 2.28 -13.55 5.85
N ALA A 115 2.75 -14.77 5.57
CA ALA A 115 2.56 -15.45 4.28
C ALA A 115 1.08 -15.81 4.02
N ASP A 116 0.35 -16.20 5.07
CA ASP A 116 -1.05 -16.60 4.96
C ASP A 116 -2.02 -15.39 5.11
N PHE A 117 -1.52 -14.19 5.38
CA PHE A 117 -2.31 -13.05 5.86
C PHE A 117 -3.40 -12.59 4.90
N LEU A 118 -3.13 -12.46 3.60
CA LEU A 118 -4.15 -12.13 2.59
C LEU A 118 -5.24 -13.21 2.43
N ASN A 119 -5.00 -14.43 2.90
CA ASN A 119 -5.90 -15.57 2.70
C ASN A 119 -6.76 -15.90 3.92
N ASN A 120 -6.83 -15.01 4.91
CA ASN A 120 -7.61 -15.19 6.13
C ASN A 120 -8.20 -13.86 6.64
N ASP A 121 -9.06 -13.95 7.67
CA ASP A 121 -9.73 -12.78 8.27
C ASP A 121 -9.04 -12.24 9.54
N SER A 122 -7.86 -12.76 9.90
CA SER A 122 -7.14 -12.32 11.10
C SER A 122 -6.63 -10.88 10.94
N ALA A 123 -6.57 -10.15 12.05
CA ALA A 123 -5.92 -8.85 12.13
C ALA A 123 -4.39 -9.01 12.20
N ALA A 124 -3.64 -8.03 11.69
CA ALA A 124 -2.16 -8.08 11.69
C ALA A 124 -1.55 -8.16 13.10
N SER A 125 -2.26 -7.66 14.11
CA SER A 125 -1.91 -7.79 15.53
C SER A 125 -1.77 -9.25 16.01
N GLU A 126 -2.37 -10.23 15.32
CA GLU A 126 -2.20 -11.65 15.65
C GLU A 126 -0.83 -12.20 15.22
N MET A 127 -0.17 -11.55 14.27
CA MET A 127 1.17 -11.90 13.78
C MET A 127 2.26 -10.93 14.24
N PHE A 128 1.91 -9.83 14.91
CA PHE A 128 2.85 -8.82 15.41
C PHE A 128 3.77 -9.38 16.51
N GLU A 129 5.08 -9.13 16.39
CA GLU A 129 6.11 -9.60 17.33
C GLU A 129 6.82 -8.45 18.06
N GLY A 130 7.00 -7.30 17.42
CA GLY A 130 7.59 -6.10 18.05
C GLY A 130 7.75 -4.93 17.07
N ALA A 131 8.00 -3.73 17.59
CA ALA A 131 8.38 -2.59 16.77
C ALA A 131 9.48 -1.74 17.42
N GLY A 132 10.21 -1.00 16.60
CA GLY A 132 11.29 -0.12 17.03
C GLY A 132 11.73 0.86 15.95
N HIS A 133 12.96 1.33 16.09
CA HIS A 133 13.62 2.20 15.12
C HIS A 133 14.75 1.44 14.40
N LEU A 134 15.10 1.85 13.18
CA LEU A 134 16.11 1.15 12.38
C LEU A 134 17.55 1.36 12.87
N PHE A 135 17.86 2.52 13.46
CA PHE A 135 19.19 2.85 13.96
C PHE A 135 19.14 3.48 15.36
N ASN A 136 20.30 3.66 15.98
CA ASN A 136 20.41 4.37 17.25
C ASN A 136 21.67 5.26 17.34
N THR A 137 22.52 5.23 16.32
CA THR A 137 23.69 6.08 16.18
C THR A 137 23.62 6.80 14.84
N VAL A 138 23.97 8.09 14.80
CA VAL A 138 23.98 8.89 13.58
C VAL A 138 25.25 9.73 13.47
N TYR A 139 25.88 9.70 12.30
CA TYR A 139 27.00 10.57 11.93
C TYR A 139 26.50 11.74 11.08
N ASN A 140 26.86 12.96 11.45
CA ASN A 140 26.54 14.16 10.66
C ASN A 140 27.49 14.37 9.48
N VAL A 141 27.20 15.42 8.72
CA VAL A 141 27.91 15.83 7.49
C VAL A 141 29.40 16.15 7.69
N PHE A 142 29.83 16.38 8.93
CA PHE A 142 31.24 16.58 9.29
C PHE A 142 31.95 15.27 9.65
N GLY A 143 31.25 14.14 9.52
CA GLY A 143 31.76 12.82 9.85
C GLY A 143 31.85 12.53 11.34
N GLU A 144 31.16 13.30 12.20
CA GLU A 144 31.17 13.12 13.65
C GLU A 144 29.86 12.48 14.14
N ILE A 145 29.93 11.64 15.17
CA ILE A 145 28.74 11.14 15.85
C ILE A 145 28.03 12.32 16.50
N VAL A 146 26.72 12.46 16.27
CA VAL A 146 25.95 13.54 16.87
C VAL A 146 25.75 13.28 18.37
N ASP A 147 26.29 14.16 19.22
CA ASP A 147 26.28 14.00 20.69
C ASP A 147 25.74 15.21 21.48
N GLY A 148 25.22 16.22 20.78
CA GLY A 148 24.45 17.30 21.39
C GLY A 148 24.12 18.43 20.42
N LYS A 149 23.81 19.61 20.99
CA LYS A 149 23.62 20.87 20.29
C LYS A 149 24.25 22.02 21.07
N ASN A 150 25.12 22.80 20.42
CA ASN A 150 25.71 24.00 21.00
C ASN A 150 26.28 24.99 19.97
N ASP A 151 26.55 26.21 20.42
CA ASP A 151 27.05 27.33 19.61
C ASP A 151 28.59 27.35 19.41
N ASP A 152 29.37 26.37 19.90
CA ASP A 152 30.82 26.34 19.65
C ASP A 152 31.07 25.79 18.24
N PRO A 153 31.60 26.60 17.29
CA PRO A 153 31.80 26.15 15.92
C PRO A 153 32.92 25.11 15.78
N ASN A 154 33.74 24.91 16.82
CA ASN A 154 34.78 23.88 16.79
C ASN A 154 34.28 22.51 17.31
N ASP A 155 33.07 22.47 17.84
CA ASP A 155 32.45 21.25 18.38
C ASP A 155 31.49 20.67 17.34
N LEU A 156 32.07 19.97 16.36
CA LEU A 156 31.35 19.46 15.19
C LEU A 156 30.45 18.26 15.51
N SER A 157 30.67 17.54 16.60
CA SER A 157 29.74 16.48 17.07
C SER A 157 28.42 17.05 17.58
N ALA A 158 28.38 18.34 17.92
CA ALA A 158 27.18 19.02 18.39
C ALA A 158 26.50 19.83 17.28
N LYS A 159 26.42 19.28 16.06
CA LYS A 159 25.90 19.92 14.83
C LYS A 159 25.04 18.97 14.00
N TRP A 160 24.10 19.53 13.25
CA TRP A 160 23.34 18.86 12.19
C TRP A 160 23.37 19.71 10.91
N GLY A 161 23.49 19.06 9.75
CA GLY A 161 23.89 19.71 8.48
C GLY A 161 22.97 20.86 8.07
N ASN A 162 21.66 20.62 8.05
CA ASN A 162 20.66 21.60 7.63
C ASN A 162 20.54 22.86 8.52
N GLN A 163 21.26 22.91 9.66
CA GLN A 163 21.35 24.08 10.54
C GLN A 163 22.79 24.61 10.69
N THR A 164 23.75 24.14 9.91
CA THR A 164 25.17 24.44 10.15
C THR A 164 25.85 24.97 8.89
N LEU A 165 26.70 25.99 9.03
CA LEU A 165 27.57 26.47 7.96
C LEU A 165 28.84 25.59 7.84
N ALA A 166 29.51 25.63 6.70
CA ALA A 166 30.77 24.90 6.48
C ALA A 166 31.88 25.19 7.52
N ASP A 167 31.85 26.35 8.18
CA ASP A 167 32.82 26.69 9.25
C ASP A 167 32.42 26.18 10.65
N GLY A 168 31.37 25.37 10.74
CA GLY A 168 30.81 24.80 11.96
C GLY A 168 29.86 25.75 12.71
N THR A 169 29.59 26.95 12.21
CA THR A 169 28.66 27.89 12.84
C THR A 169 27.23 27.34 12.77
N LEU A 170 26.62 27.16 13.94
CA LEU A 170 25.19 26.85 14.08
C LEU A 170 24.35 28.09 13.73
N VAL A 171 23.35 27.90 12.87
CA VAL A 171 22.31 28.87 12.55
C VAL A 171 20.98 28.37 13.10
N GLU A 172 20.38 29.14 14.00
CA GLU A 172 19.04 28.80 14.49
C GLU A 172 17.98 29.15 13.45
N PHE A 173 16.93 28.32 13.42
CA PHE A 173 15.71 28.64 12.70
C PHE A 173 15.05 29.90 13.28
N ASP A 174 14.15 30.45 12.47
CA ASP A 174 13.26 31.53 12.86
C ASP A 174 12.54 31.25 14.18
N ALA A 175 12.25 32.31 14.94
CA ALA A 175 11.84 32.18 16.33
C ALA A 175 10.56 31.36 16.56
N ASP A 176 9.69 31.24 15.55
CA ASP A 176 8.47 30.42 15.56
C ASP A 176 8.66 29.02 14.97
N GLN A 177 9.82 28.74 14.36
CA GLN A 177 10.22 27.44 13.80
C GLN A 177 11.22 26.68 14.69
N GLN A 178 11.66 27.28 15.80
CA GLN A 178 12.58 26.62 16.74
C GLN A 178 11.95 25.38 17.39
N LEU A 179 12.72 24.29 17.41
CA LEU A 179 12.33 23.02 18.01
C LEU A 179 12.09 23.17 19.53
N THR A 180 11.08 22.45 20.02
CA THR A 180 10.69 22.47 21.43
C THR A 180 10.73 21.11 22.10
N LEU A 181 10.74 20.03 21.33
CA LEU A 181 10.73 18.66 21.83
C LEU A 181 12.10 17.97 21.74
N ALA A 182 12.91 18.29 20.72
CA ALA A 182 14.18 17.64 20.44
C ALA A 182 15.34 18.63 20.20
N ASP A 183 16.56 18.11 20.09
CA ASP A 183 17.76 18.91 19.80
C ASP A 183 17.83 19.28 18.30
N TRP A 184 17.55 18.30 17.45
CA TRP A 184 17.58 18.38 15.98
C TRP A 184 16.32 17.75 15.39
N PHE A 185 16.16 17.81 14.06
CA PHE A 185 15.13 17.04 13.38
C PHE A 185 15.65 16.50 12.06
N PHE A 186 15.15 15.32 11.68
CA PHE A 186 15.32 14.76 10.34
C PHE A 186 14.22 15.30 9.43
N HIS A 187 14.60 16.01 8.37
CA HIS A 187 13.64 16.66 7.49
C HIS A 187 13.18 15.71 6.38
N SER A 188 11.85 15.52 6.27
CA SER A 188 11.19 14.92 5.10
C SER A 188 11.89 13.69 4.53
N PHE A 189 11.93 12.60 5.30
CA PHE A 189 12.34 11.32 4.73
C PHE A 189 11.20 10.78 3.87
N CYS A 190 11.24 11.08 2.57
CA CYS A 190 10.26 10.62 1.58
C CYS A 190 10.57 9.20 1.10
N GLY A 191 11.11 9.04 -0.11
CA GLY A 191 11.53 7.76 -0.64
C GLY A 191 12.72 7.09 0.05
N ALA A 192 12.74 5.76 0.00
CA ALA A 192 13.78 4.92 0.58
C ALA A 192 14.13 3.72 -0.28
N TYR A 193 15.28 3.12 0.01
CA TYR A 193 15.66 1.85 -0.61
C TYR A 193 16.42 0.92 0.34
N TYR A 194 15.90 -0.28 0.55
CA TYR A 194 16.68 -1.40 1.11
C TYR A 194 17.44 -2.10 0.00
N GLU A 195 18.77 -2.07 0.07
CA GLU A 195 19.65 -2.81 -0.84
C GLU A 195 20.33 -3.94 -0.09
N GLN A 196 20.07 -5.17 -0.55
CA GLN A 196 20.72 -6.35 0.00
C GLN A 196 22.18 -6.43 -0.47
N ALA A 197 23.06 -6.90 0.42
CA ALA A 197 24.45 -7.17 0.08
C ALA A 197 24.57 -8.10 -1.15
N ASN A 198 25.40 -7.72 -2.12
CA ASN A 198 25.73 -8.49 -3.32
C ASN A 198 24.52 -8.88 -4.18
N LYS A 199 23.44 -8.07 -4.16
CA LYS A 199 22.16 -8.34 -4.86
C LYS A 199 22.32 -8.75 -6.33
N TYR A 200 23.29 -8.20 -7.03
CA TYR A 200 23.51 -8.44 -8.46
C TYR A 200 24.52 -9.56 -8.76
N GLY A 201 25.05 -10.20 -7.72
CA GLY A 201 26.05 -11.27 -7.81
C GLY A 201 27.26 -11.02 -6.90
N ASP A 202 28.13 -12.02 -6.77
CA ASP A 202 29.33 -11.96 -5.93
C ASP A 202 30.15 -10.67 -6.17
N GLY A 203 30.18 -9.77 -5.19
CA GLY A 203 30.93 -8.52 -5.23
C GLY A 203 30.27 -7.36 -5.99
N ILE A 204 29.10 -7.57 -6.62
CA ILE A 204 28.41 -6.55 -7.43
C ILE A 204 27.28 -5.91 -6.63
N GLY A 205 27.28 -4.57 -6.59
CA GLY A 205 26.45 -3.78 -5.70
C GLY A 205 27.12 -3.53 -4.35
N PHE A 206 26.31 -3.31 -3.32
CA PHE A 206 26.77 -3.05 -1.96
C PHE A 206 27.37 -4.31 -1.32
N GLU A 207 28.38 -4.14 -0.45
CA GLU A 207 28.98 -5.24 0.31
C GLU A 207 28.18 -5.60 1.56
N ASP A 208 27.42 -4.64 2.08
CA ASP A 208 26.60 -4.75 3.29
C ASP A 208 25.10 -4.58 2.95
N ASP A 209 24.23 -5.04 3.86
CA ASP A 209 22.81 -4.72 3.82
C ASP A 209 22.61 -3.26 4.27
N VAL A 210 22.05 -2.44 3.39
CA VAL A 210 21.93 -1.00 3.63
C VAL A 210 20.52 -0.47 3.43
N TRP A 211 20.19 0.59 4.17
CA TRP A 211 19.01 1.42 3.92
C TRP A 211 19.46 2.80 3.44
N LEU A 212 19.03 3.20 2.25
CA LEU A 212 19.33 4.51 1.66
C LEU A 212 18.10 5.42 1.81
N MET A 213 18.35 6.67 2.21
CA MET A 213 17.34 7.70 2.40
C MET A 213 17.98 9.09 2.25
N GLY A 214 17.18 10.12 2.01
CA GLY A 214 17.65 11.51 1.97
C GLY A 214 16.64 12.42 2.66
N GLU A 215 17.13 13.56 3.17
CA GLU A 215 16.25 14.71 3.36
C GLU A 215 15.90 15.28 1.97
N GLU A 216 14.66 15.69 1.76
CA GLU A 216 14.09 15.78 0.41
C GLU A 216 14.05 17.20 -0.18
N TRP A 217 13.31 18.14 0.43
CA TRP A 217 13.04 19.46 -0.16
C TRP A 217 13.57 20.65 0.64
N ASN A 218 13.63 21.82 0.01
CA ASN A 218 14.31 23.02 0.51
C ASN A 218 13.57 23.66 1.71
N ILE A 219 14.26 23.85 2.84
CA ILE A 219 13.71 24.46 4.06
C ILE A 219 14.08 25.95 4.25
N GLY A 220 14.38 26.67 3.17
CA GLY A 220 14.84 28.07 3.20
C GLY A 220 13.89 29.03 3.93
N ASP A 221 12.59 28.75 3.88
CA ASP A 221 11.56 29.50 4.60
C ASP A 221 11.72 29.46 6.13
N MET A 222 12.52 28.52 6.69
CA MET A 222 12.82 28.48 8.12
C MET A 222 13.94 29.45 8.55
N PHE A 223 14.53 30.18 7.60
CA PHE A 223 15.73 31.01 7.79
C PHE A 223 15.54 32.48 7.37
N GLU A 224 14.30 33.01 7.31
CA GLU A 224 14.06 34.39 6.88
C GLU A 224 14.79 35.42 7.77
N GLU A 225 14.86 35.19 9.08
CA GLU A 225 15.57 36.07 10.02
C GLU A 225 17.08 36.05 9.76
N ALA A 226 17.63 34.88 9.46
CA ALA A 226 19.05 34.69 9.14
C ALA A 226 19.39 35.31 7.78
N ALA A 227 18.56 35.09 6.77
CA ALA A 227 18.64 35.71 5.45
C ALA A 227 18.65 37.24 5.55
N ALA A 228 17.71 37.82 6.30
CA ALA A 228 17.63 39.27 6.51
C ALA A 228 18.89 39.81 7.24
N ALA A 229 19.45 39.05 8.18
CA ALA A 229 20.68 39.42 8.87
C ALA A 229 21.92 39.35 7.96
N ALA A 230 21.95 38.40 7.02
CA ALA A 230 22.97 38.27 5.98
C ALA A 230 22.83 39.33 4.87
N GLY A 231 21.67 40.01 4.80
CA GLY A 231 21.37 40.99 3.77
C GLY A 231 20.86 40.38 2.46
N ILE A 232 20.41 39.13 2.52
CA ILE A 232 19.70 38.43 1.46
C ILE A 232 18.26 38.97 1.40
N THR A 233 17.77 39.21 0.19
CA THR A 233 16.39 39.65 -0.06
C THR A 233 15.60 38.55 -0.74
N GLU A 234 14.29 38.51 -0.51
CA GLU A 234 13.34 37.59 -1.18
C GLU A 234 13.48 37.62 -2.73
N GLU A 235 13.81 38.77 -3.31
CA GLU A 235 14.06 38.92 -4.76
C GLU A 235 15.33 38.21 -5.24
N ASN A 236 16.32 38.04 -4.37
CA ASN A 236 17.58 37.37 -4.70
C ASN A 236 17.52 35.88 -4.36
N ALA A 237 16.70 35.47 -3.38
CA ALA A 237 16.66 34.13 -2.78
C ALA A 237 16.44 32.92 -3.70
N ARG A 238 16.34 33.09 -5.02
CA ARG A 238 16.06 32.01 -5.97
C ARG A 238 16.92 32.02 -7.24
N LEU A 239 17.91 32.91 -7.38
CA LEU A 239 18.50 33.17 -8.70
C LEU A 239 20.00 32.82 -8.84
N SER A 240 20.74 32.49 -7.76
CA SER A 240 22.18 32.15 -7.83
C SER A 240 22.72 31.55 -6.52
N PRO A 241 23.91 30.90 -6.53
CA PRO A 241 24.58 30.38 -5.32
C PRO A 241 24.67 31.40 -4.18
N GLY A 242 24.19 31.02 -3.00
CA GLY A 242 24.22 31.85 -1.79
C GLY A 242 23.24 33.02 -1.80
N GLU A 243 22.36 33.09 -2.80
CA GLU A 243 21.26 34.04 -2.77
C GLU A 243 20.08 33.53 -1.96
N ASP A 244 19.82 32.22 -1.92
CA ASP A 244 19.06 31.58 -0.83
C ASP A 244 19.98 31.39 0.38
N PHE A 245 19.55 31.80 1.57
CA PHE A 245 20.34 31.59 2.79
C PHE A 245 20.58 30.10 3.06
N PHE A 246 19.61 29.23 2.79
CA PHE A 246 19.74 27.80 3.08
C PHE A 246 20.89 27.15 2.30
N THR A 247 21.13 27.59 1.07
CA THR A 247 22.27 27.11 0.26
C THR A 247 23.64 27.44 0.85
N THR A 248 23.71 28.38 1.82
CA THR A 248 24.96 28.69 2.54
C THR A 248 25.25 27.73 3.69
N THR A 249 24.28 26.91 4.08
CA THR A 249 24.44 25.82 5.05
C THR A 249 25.03 24.58 4.38
N MET A 250 25.23 23.51 5.14
CA MET A 250 25.60 22.20 4.59
C MET A 250 24.46 21.54 3.80
N GLY A 251 23.26 22.13 3.74
CA GLY A 251 22.15 21.62 2.94
C GLY A 251 21.46 20.39 3.55
N LEU A 252 20.89 19.57 2.68
CA LEU A 252 20.07 18.41 3.02
C LEU A 252 20.92 17.14 3.09
N ALA A 253 20.67 16.31 4.10
CA ALA A 253 21.45 15.10 4.32
C ALA A 253 21.04 13.94 3.38
N SER A 254 21.93 13.54 2.48
CA SER A 254 21.92 12.20 1.87
C SER A 254 22.45 11.18 2.88
N MET A 255 21.79 10.04 3.07
CA MET A 255 22.10 9.12 4.17
C MET A 255 22.08 7.64 3.77
N VAL A 256 22.87 6.85 4.49
CA VAL A 256 22.89 5.39 4.43
C VAL A 256 22.91 4.83 5.85
N VAL A 257 22.17 3.75 6.09
CA VAL A 257 22.18 3.02 7.37
C VAL A 257 22.89 1.68 7.17
N ASP A 258 23.90 1.43 7.98
CA ASP A 258 24.42 0.09 8.24
C ASP A 258 23.40 -0.66 9.11
N ILE A 259 22.64 -1.55 8.50
CA ILE A 259 21.53 -2.26 9.17
C ILE A 259 22.07 -3.19 10.26
N GLU A 260 23.23 -3.82 10.05
CA GLU A 260 23.81 -4.76 11.03
C GLU A 260 24.24 -4.01 12.30
N ASN A 261 24.82 -2.82 12.15
CA ASN A 261 25.36 -2.04 13.26
C ASN A 261 24.41 -0.94 13.77
N GLU A 262 23.17 -0.88 13.26
CA GLU A 262 22.15 0.12 13.67
C GLU A 262 22.71 1.55 13.63
N THR A 263 23.50 1.88 12.60
CA THR A 263 24.24 3.15 12.49
C THR A 263 23.96 3.85 11.16
N ALA A 264 23.48 5.09 11.25
CA ALA A 264 23.24 5.96 10.10
C ALA A 264 24.45 6.88 9.84
N TYR A 265 24.78 7.07 8.57
CA TYR A 265 25.82 7.97 8.10
C TYR A 265 25.25 8.95 7.09
N THR A 266 25.53 10.24 7.26
CA THR A 266 25.45 11.16 6.11
C THR A 266 26.54 10.83 5.09
N VAL A 267 26.23 11.05 3.81
CA VAL A 267 27.07 10.65 2.68
C VAL A 267 27.22 11.83 1.71
N PRO A 268 28.05 12.84 2.02
CA PRO A 268 28.09 14.09 1.24
C PRO A 268 28.55 13.89 -0.22
N VAL A 269 29.29 12.81 -0.52
CA VAL A 269 29.70 12.47 -1.90
C VAL A 269 28.50 12.17 -2.82
N LEU A 270 27.34 11.87 -2.24
CA LEU A 270 26.08 11.71 -2.96
C LEU A 270 25.40 13.05 -3.30
N GLY A 271 25.91 14.18 -2.81
CA GLY A 271 25.28 15.49 -2.92
C GLY A 271 24.50 15.87 -1.67
N GLN A 272 24.18 17.16 -1.55
CA GLN A 272 23.50 17.77 -0.40
C GLN A 272 22.27 18.58 -0.82
N SER A 273 21.73 18.22 -1.99
CA SER A 273 20.74 18.98 -2.72
C SER A 273 19.29 18.56 -2.43
N GLY A 274 19.12 17.42 -1.78
CA GLY A 274 17.82 16.86 -1.48
C GLY A 274 17.37 15.85 -2.50
N TYR A 275 16.96 14.69 -2.00
CA TYR A 275 16.59 13.54 -2.82
C TYR A 275 15.24 13.01 -2.42
N GLU A 276 14.43 12.74 -3.42
CA GLU A 276 13.25 11.90 -3.27
C GLU A 276 13.70 10.47 -2.96
N LYS A 277 14.57 9.92 -3.82
CA LYS A 277 15.01 8.53 -3.68
C LYS A 277 16.38 8.29 -4.26
N ILE A 278 17.19 7.62 -3.44
CA ILE A 278 18.52 7.14 -3.76
C ILE A 278 18.42 5.64 -4.01
N MET A 279 18.44 5.22 -5.28
CA MET A 279 18.15 3.84 -5.67
C MET A 279 19.35 3.18 -6.36
N PRO A 280 20.00 2.18 -5.75
CA PRO A 280 21.05 1.41 -6.38
C PRO A 280 20.56 0.63 -7.60
N MET A 281 21.40 0.57 -8.63
CA MET A 281 21.18 -0.27 -9.80
C MET A 281 22.40 -1.14 -10.12
N ASN A 282 22.18 -2.15 -10.95
CA ASN A 282 23.21 -3.08 -11.35
C ASN A 282 24.33 -2.38 -12.16
N SER A 283 25.51 -2.23 -11.56
CA SER A 283 26.70 -1.71 -12.24
C SER A 283 27.31 -2.73 -13.22
N GLY A 284 27.06 -4.02 -13.01
CA GLY A 284 27.74 -5.11 -13.71
C GLY A 284 29.25 -5.21 -13.42
N HIS A 285 29.76 -4.48 -12.42
CA HIS A 285 31.19 -4.37 -12.12
C HIS A 285 31.44 -4.43 -10.60
N GLU A 286 32.44 -5.20 -10.16
CA GLU A 286 32.72 -5.44 -8.73
C GLU A 286 33.29 -4.21 -7.99
N ASP A 287 34.05 -3.37 -8.71
CA ASP A 287 34.68 -2.17 -8.14
C ASP A 287 33.77 -0.93 -8.10
N TYR A 288 32.55 -0.99 -8.64
CA TYR A 288 31.69 0.21 -8.75
C TYR A 288 30.26 -0.05 -8.29
N VAL A 289 29.69 0.96 -7.64
CA VAL A 289 28.25 1.10 -7.43
C VAL A 289 27.70 2.20 -8.33
N VAL A 290 26.46 2.04 -8.79
CA VAL A 290 25.72 3.05 -9.54
C VAL A 290 24.37 3.25 -8.87
N LEU A 291 24.00 4.50 -8.62
CA LEU A 291 22.78 4.86 -7.91
C LEU A 291 22.03 5.88 -8.76
N VAL A 292 20.72 5.67 -8.94
CA VAL A 292 19.82 6.66 -9.49
C VAL A 292 19.53 7.68 -8.39
N MET A 293 19.68 8.96 -8.72
CA MET A 293 19.62 10.07 -7.79
C MET A 293 18.45 10.97 -8.22
N ALA A 294 17.25 10.59 -7.80
CA ALA A 294 16.01 11.30 -8.13
C ALA A 294 15.65 12.27 -7.00
N GLY A 295 15.28 13.50 -7.34
CA GLY A 295 14.83 14.47 -6.35
C GLY A 295 15.08 15.93 -6.71
N TYR A 296 14.79 16.79 -5.72
CA TYR A 296 14.37 18.18 -5.89
C TYR A 296 15.47 19.20 -6.17
N ASN A 297 16.75 18.83 -6.04
CA ASN A 297 17.88 19.73 -6.30
C ASN A 297 17.78 21.11 -5.59
N LEU A 298 17.27 21.16 -4.35
CA LEU A 298 16.97 22.37 -3.58
C LEU A 298 15.97 23.34 -4.23
N GLU A 299 15.12 22.86 -5.13
CA GLU A 299 14.29 23.69 -6.01
C GLU A 299 15.11 24.61 -6.94
N ILE A 300 16.37 24.26 -7.20
CA ILE A 300 17.19 24.91 -8.24
C ILE A 300 16.93 24.19 -9.55
N GLU A 301 16.31 24.90 -10.48
CA GLU A 301 15.75 24.37 -11.71
C GLU A 301 16.05 25.27 -12.91
N PRO A 302 16.23 24.68 -14.11
CA PRO A 302 16.02 23.26 -14.40
C PRO A 302 17.26 22.38 -14.15
N ALA A 303 17.05 21.08 -13.93
CA ALA A 303 18.12 20.10 -13.65
C ALA A 303 17.97 18.82 -14.50
N PRO A 304 19.05 18.08 -14.79
CA PRO A 304 18.97 16.83 -15.54
C PRO A 304 18.62 15.66 -14.62
N LEU A 305 18.19 14.53 -15.20
CA LEU A 305 18.21 13.26 -14.46
C LEU A 305 19.65 12.90 -14.09
N THR A 306 19.89 12.55 -12.83
CA THR A 306 21.25 12.26 -12.34
C THR A 306 21.43 10.82 -11.86
N ILE A 307 22.66 10.36 -11.96
CA ILE A 307 23.14 9.13 -11.32
C ILE A 307 24.44 9.42 -10.57
N TYR A 308 24.70 8.68 -9.50
CA TYR A 308 25.97 8.64 -8.82
C TYR A 308 26.78 7.41 -9.26
N ILE A 309 28.07 7.61 -9.51
CA ILE A 309 29.03 6.52 -9.74
C ILE A 309 30.08 6.55 -8.62
N GLY A 310 30.10 5.49 -7.82
CA GLY A 310 30.98 5.35 -6.67
C GLY A 310 31.98 4.20 -6.85
N LYS A 311 33.25 4.44 -6.52
CA LYS A 311 34.30 3.42 -6.56
C LYS A 311 34.48 2.78 -5.19
N LYS A 312 34.38 1.46 -5.14
CA LYS A 312 34.52 0.66 -3.93
C LYS A 312 35.98 0.48 -3.52
N GLY A 313 36.19 0.30 -2.22
CA GLY A 313 37.48 -0.08 -1.63
C GLY A 313 38.52 1.05 -1.59
N VAL A 314 38.11 2.29 -1.79
CA VAL A 314 38.98 3.48 -1.77
C VAL A 314 38.50 4.54 -0.75
N ASP A 315 39.43 5.38 -0.30
CA ASP A 315 39.19 6.59 0.50
C ASP A 315 38.75 7.77 -0.38
N GLU A 316 38.44 8.92 0.24
CA GLU A 316 37.99 10.16 -0.42
C GLU A 316 38.99 10.74 -1.44
N ASP A 317 40.27 10.34 -1.36
CA ASP A 317 41.32 10.72 -2.30
C ASP A 317 41.46 9.71 -3.47
N GLY A 318 40.72 8.61 -3.44
CA GLY A 318 40.76 7.52 -4.42
C GLY A 318 41.92 6.54 -4.20
N ASN A 319 42.57 6.57 -3.03
CA ASN A 319 43.57 5.59 -2.65
C ASN A 319 42.90 4.36 -2.01
N ALA A 320 43.54 3.19 -2.13
CA ALA A 320 43.03 1.98 -1.49
C ALA A 320 42.88 2.16 0.03
N LEU A 321 41.72 1.77 0.56
CA LEU A 321 41.42 1.83 1.99
C LEU A 321 42.51 1.13 2.81
N THR A 322 42.91 1.75 3.91
CA THR A 322 43.93 1.24 4.81
C THR A 322 43.33 0.36 5.90
N GLU A 323 44.12 -0.58 6.44
CA GLU A 323 43.69 -1.43 7.58
C GLU A 323 43.42 -0.63 8.88
N ASP A 324 43.82 0.64 8.94
CA ASP A 324 43.63 1.56 10.06
C ASP A 324 42.59 2.66 9.79
N ALA A 325 41.83 2.55 8.69
CA ALA A 325 40.67 3.40 8.43
C ALA A 325 39.67 3.36 9.60
N SER A 326 38.93 4.45 9.81
CA SER A 326 37.89 4.49 10.84
C SER A 326 36.76 3.50 10.49
N GLU A 327 35.89 3.16 11.46
CA GLU A 327 34.73 2.30 11.18
C GLU A 327 33.81 2.94 10.13
N ARG A 328 33.59 4.27 10.22
CA ARG A 328 32.88 5.08 9.22
C ARG A 328 33.51 4.94 7.84
N ASP A 329 34.81 5.22 7.70
CA ASP A 329 35.46 5.22 6.39
C ASP A 329 35.56 3.79 5.82
N SER A 330 35.72 2.80 6.69
CA SER A 330 35.72 1.39 6.30
C SER A 330 34.35 0.95 5.76
N PHE A 331 33.25 1.46 6.32
CA PHE A 331 31.88 1.17 5.85
C PHE A 331 31.56 1.93 4.56
N LEU A 332 31.76 3.24 4.56
CA LEU A 332 31.46 4.07 3.39
C LEU A 332 32.35 3.67 2.20
N GLY A 333 33.66 3.55 2.40
CA GLY A 333 34.59 3.27 1.30
C GLY A 333 34.39 1.89 0.66
N ARG A 334 34.12 0.84 1.44
CA ARG A 334 33.88 -0.50 0.88
C ARG A 334 32.58 -0.58 0.07
N ASN A 335 31.61 0.26 0.41
CA ASN A 335 30.35 0.42 -0.32
C ASN A 335 30.39 1.49 -1.42
N GLY A 336 31.56 2.07 -1.69
CA GLY A 336 31.73 3.05 -2.77
C GLY A 336 31.12 4.41 -2.48
N LEU A 337 31.03 4.79 -1.21
CA LEU A 337 30.39 6.01 -0.71
C LEU A 337 31.40 7.02 -0.13
N LEU A 338 32.68 6.94 -0.52
CA LEU A 338 33.70 7.96 -0.22
C LEU A 338 34.29 8.60 -1.47
N TYR A 339 34.32 7.89 -2.60
CA TYR A 339 34.94 8.38 -3.84
C TYR A 339 34.03 8.12 -5.02
N GLY A 340 33.50 9.19 -5.59
CA GLY A 340 32.61 9.11 -6.73
C GLY A 340 32.18 10.49 -7.19
N GLN A 341 31.23 10.53 -8.11
CA GLN A 341 30.72 11.77 -8.67
C GLN A 341 29.30 11.58 -9.22
N LEU A 342 28.54 12.67 -9.26
CA LEU A 342 27.23 12.74 -9.93
C LEU A 342 27.41 13.00 -11.43
N TYR A 343 26.55 12.39 -12.23
CA TYR A 343 26.51 12.48 -13.68
C TYR A 343 25.10 12.87 -14.11
N GLY A 344 24.97 13.93 -14.92
CA GLY A 344 23.71 14.39 -15.48
C GLY A 344 23.49 13.88 -16.90
N MET A 345 22.24 13.57 -17.25
CA MET A 345 21.86 13.24 -18.62
C MET A 345 22.10 14.44 -19.55
N ALA A 346 22.73 14.21 -20.70
CA ALA A 346 23.07 15.21 -21.70
C ALA A 346 22.87 14.65 -23.12
N LEU A 347 22.47 15.51 -24.05
CA LEU A 347 22.20 15.17 -25.46
C LEU A 347 23.07 16.01 -26.39
N ASP A 348 23.34 15.48 -27.59
CA ASP A 348 24.01 16.24 -28.65
C ASP A 348 23.00 17.03 -29.50
N ASP A 349 23.48 18.03 -30.25
CA ASP A 349 22.66 18.90 -31.12
C ASP A 349 21.77 18.10 -32.10
N ALA A 350 22.26 16.95 -32.57
CA ALA A 350 21.53 16.14 -33.54
C ALA A 350 20.33 15.45 -32.88
N THR A 351 20.53 14.94 -31.67
CA THR A 351 19.50 14.30 -30.87
C THR A 351 18.42 15.29 -30.47
N TYR A 352 18.80 16.48 -29.99
CA TYR A 352 17.83 17.57 -29.69
C TYR A 352 16.94 17.89 -30.89
N ALA A 353 17.54 18.05 -32.07
CA ALA A 353 16.78 18.32 -33.29
C ALA A 353 15.85 17.16 -33.68
N ASP A 354 16.26 15.90 -33.46
CA ASP A 354 15.46 14.72 -33.76
C ASP A 354 14.26 14.56 -32.79
N ILE A 355 14.40 15.01 -31.53
CA ILE A 355 13.31 15.01 -30.54
C ILE A 355 12.43 16.27 -30.57
N GLY A 356 12.68 17.19 -31.51
CA GLY A 356 11.84 18.38 -31.73
C GLY A 356 12.27 19.66 -31.01
N ILE A 357 13.43 19.67 -30.35
CA ILE A 357 13.98 20.83 -29.65
C ILE A 357 14.93 21.59 -30.59
N GLU A 358 14.50 22.76 -31.09
CA GLU A 358 15.28 23.57 -32.04
C GLU A 358 16.22 24.61 -31.37
N ASN A 359 15.88 25.07 -30.16
CA ASN A 359 16.69 26.01 -29.38
C ASN A 359 17.18 25.27 -28.14
N VAL A 360 18.45 24.91 -28.15
CA VAL A 360 19.13 24.23 -27.02
C VAL A 360 19.73 25.31 -26.14
N ASP A 361 19.37 25.28 -24.86
CA ASP A 361 19.73 26.26 -23.84
C ASP A 361 19.59 25.55 -22.48
N ALA A 362 20.63 25.57 -21.64
CA ALA A 362 20.62 24.80 -20.39
C ALA A 362 19.69 25.41 -19.32
N ASP A 363 19.29 26.68 -19.49
CA ASP A 363 18.34 27.38 -18.62
C ASP A 363 16.86 27.03 -18.94
N GLU A 364 16.60 26.25 -19.99
CA GLU A 364 15.25 25.91 -20.44
C GLU A 364 14.85 24.47 -20.04
N PHE A 365 13.56 24.28 -19.74
CA PHE A 365 12.95 22.99 -19.40
C PHE A 365 12.76 22.10 -20.65
N MET A 366 13.87 21.75 -21.30
CA MET A 366 13.90 20.99 -22.55
C MET A 366 13.30 19.58 -22.39
N MET A 367 13.50 18.94 -21.23
CA MET A 367 12.93 17.63 -20.94
C MET A 367 11.40 17.69 -20.86
N ASP A 368 10.85 18.71 -20.21
CA ASP A 368 9.40 18.92 -20.10
C ASP A 368 8.76 19.19 -21.48
N ALA A 369 9.44 20.02 -22.29
CA ALA A 369 9.02 20.30 -23.66
C ALA A 369 8.95 19.03 -24.50
N TYR A 370 9.93 18.12 -24.36
CA TYR A 370 9.90 16.80 -24.99
C TYR A 370 8.80 15.89 -24.42
N ALA A 371 8.69 15.82 -23.09
CA ALA A 371 7.76 14.93 -22.40
C ALA A 371 6.28 15.25 -22.71
N THR A 372 5.98 16.50 -23.05
CA THR A 372 4.63 16.98 -23.41
C THR A 372 4.38 17.15 -24.91
N ASP A 373 5.37 16.86 -25.77
CA ASP A 373 5.18 16.88 -27.22
C ASP A 373 4.61 15.54 -27.72
N ALA A 374 3.34 15.56 -28.13
CA ALA A 374 2.65 14.39 -28.68
C ALA A 374 3.23 13.89 -30.02
N ASP A 375 3.99 14.72 -30.74
CA ASP A 375 4.62 14.36 -32.02
C ASP A 375 6.10 13.95 -31.86
N ALA A 376 6.69 14.11 -30.67
CA ALA A 376 8.08 13.71 -30.41
C ALA A 376 8.25 12.18 -30.50
N PRO A 377 9.42 11.69 -30.96
CA PRO A 377 9.71 10.26 -31.01
C PRO A 377 9.86 9.68 -29.61
N ASP A 378 9.48 8.42 -29.41
CA ASP A 378 9.55 7.80 -28.08
C ASP A 378 10.94 7.26 -27.72
N THR A 379 11.93 7.34 -28.61
CA THR A 379 13.26 6.79 -28.34
C THR A 379 14.37 7.70 -28.85
N PHE A 380 15.41 7.88 -28.05
CA PHE A 380 16.63 8.62 -28.41
C PHE A 380 17.83 8.12 -27.60
N SER A 381 19.04 8.50 -27.98
CA SER A 381 20.26 8.15 -27.24
C SER A 381 20.75 9.34 -26.42
N ALA A 382 21.34 9.07 -25.27
CA ALA A 382 21.85 10.06 -24.33
C ALA A 382 23.22 9.66 -23.80
N ARG A 383 23.85 10.59 -23.08
CA ARG A 383 25.00 10.30 -22.22
C ARG A 383 24.76 10.83 -20.82
N TYR A 384 25.33 10.16 -19.84
CA TYR A 384 25.49 10.69 -18.50
C TYR A 384 26.92 11.17 -18.34
N VAL A 385 27.10 12.45 -17.98
CA VAL A 385 28.41 13.12 -17.93
C VAL A 385 28.52 13.91 -16.62
N PRO A 386 29.67 13.96 -15.94
CA PRO A 386 29.79 14.67 -14.69
C PRO A 386 30.11 16.16 -14.91
N THR A 387 29.80 16.99 -13.93
CA THR A 387 30.25 18.39 -13.86
C THR A 387 31.72 18.46 -13.40
N SER A 388 32.26 19.66 -13.22
CA SER A 388 33.58 19.82 -12.60
C SER A 388 33.59 19.59 -11.07
N TYR A 389 32.44 19.54 -10.40
CA TYR A 389 32.37 19.34 -8.95
C TYR A 389 32.56 17.86 -8.57
N ARG A 390 33.40 17.63 -7.57
CA ARG A 390 33.55 16.34 -6.90
C ARG A 390 33.89 16.61 -5.44
N TRP A 391 33.12 15.99 -4.54
CA TRP A 391 33.40 16.02 -3.12
C TRP A 391 34.83 15.53 -2.82
N ASP A 392 35.51 16.20 -1.89
CA ASP A 392 36.92 15.95 -1.59
C ASP A 392 37.24 15.59 -0.13
N GLY A 393 36.22 15.31 0.68
CA GLY A 393 36.38 14.70 2.00
C GLY A 393 35.72 15.47 3.15
N PHE A 394 35.65 14.82 4.33
CA PHE A 394 35.07 15.44 5.53
C PHE A 394 35.90 16.61 6.10
N ASP A 395 37.19 16.69 5.76
CA ASP A 395 38.11 17.73 6.25
C ASP A 395 37.94 19.08 5.51
N THR A 396 37.16 19.09 4.43
CA THR A 396 36.94 20.22 3.53
C THR A 396 35.44 20.44 3.28
N PRO A 397 34.62 20.58 4.34
CA PRO A 397 33.17 20.64 4.21
C PRO A 397 32.73 21.78 3.28
N GLU A 398 31.87 21.45 2.32
CA GLU A 398 31.31 22.37 1.35
C GLU A 398 29.85 22.70 1.68
N ALA A 399 29.51 23.99 1.64
CA ALA A 399 28.11 24.40 1.68
C ALA A 399 27.39 23.94 0.42
N ALA A 400 26.06 23.79 0.47
CA ALA A 400 25.28 23.35 -0.69
C ALA A 400 25.50 24.22 -1.94
N ALA A 401 25.71 25.53 -1.77
CA ALA A 401 26.03 26.47 -2.85
C ALA A 401 27.37 26.20 -3.56
N ASP A 402 28.28 25.44 -2.94
CA ASP A 402 29.60 25.10 -3.48
C ASP A 402 29.64 23.68 -4.10
N THR A 403 28.46 23.06 -4.31
CA THR A 403 28.30 21.71 -4.88
C THR A 403 27.85 21.75 -6.36
N GLU A 404 27.47 20.59 -6.92
CA GLU A 404 26.98 20.45 -8.28
C GLU A 404 25.66 21.18 -8.58
N VAL A 405 24.88 21.52 -7.56
CA VAL A 405 23.48 22.02 -7.66
C VAL A 405 23.29 23.11 -8.72
N PHE A 406 24.23 24.04 -8.82
CA PHE A 406 24.17 25.20 -9.73
C PHE A 406 25.01 25.05 -11.00
N LEU A 407 25.65 23.89 -11.21
CA LEU A 407 26.55 23.68 -12.35
C LEU A 407 25.81 23.17 -13.60
N TRP A 408 24.60 22.62 -13.44
CA TRP A 408 23.85 22.03 -14.53
C TRP A 408 23.34 23.04 -15.57
N GLU A 409 23.00 24.24 -15.12
CA GLU A 409 22.51 25.35 -15.95
C GLU A 409 23.65 26.13 -16.64
N GLN A 410 24.88 26.06 -16.11
CA GLN A 410 25.99 26.89 -16.57
C GLN A 410 26.42 26.53 -18.01
N ASP A 411 26.03 27.33 -19.00
CA ASP A 411 26.33 27.16 -20.43
C ASP A 411 27.15 28.30 -21.05
N GLY A 412 27.56 29.25 -20.22
CA GLY A 412 28.44 30.36 -20.59
C GLY A 412 27.67 31.59 -21.08
N ASP A 413 26.41 31.68 -20.69
CA ASP A 413 25.54 32.77 -21.03
C ASP A 413 25.91 34.10 -20.35
N THR A 414 25.33 35.19 -20.85
CA THR A 414 25.54 36.52 -20.28
C THR A 414 24.29 36.96 -19.53
N LEU A 415 24.35 36.88 -18.20
CA LEU A 415 23.25 37.25 -17.30
C LEU A 415 22.83 38.72 -17.47
N GLU A 416 21.64 39.07 -16.98
CA GLU A 416 21.05 40.41 -17.16
C GLU A 416 21.95 41.55 -16.64
N ASP A 417 22.77 41.28 -15.62
CA ASP A 417 23.69 42.24 -15.02
C ASP A 417 25.01 42.41 -15.82
N GLY A 418 25.18 41.61 -16.88
CA GLY A 418 26.32 41.60 -17.78
C GLY A 418 27.49 40.74 -17.31
N THR A 419 27.32 39.94 -16.26
CA THR A 419 28.23 38.85 -15.91
C THR A 419 28.13 37.74 -16.95
N VAL A 420 29.23 37.02 -17.14
CA VAL A 420 29.27 35.84 -17.99
C VAL A 420 29.52 34.70 -17.05
N GLU A 421 28.59 33.75 -17.01
CA GLU A 421 28.73 32.55 -16.19
C GLU A 421 29.80 31.61 -16.75
N ALA A 422 30.17 30.59 -15.97
CA ALA A 422 31.04 29.54 -16.48
C ALA A 422 30.26 28.67 -17.47
N ASN A 423 30.97 27.77 -18.15
CA ASN A 423 30.35 26.80 -19.03
C ASN A 423 30.81 25.42 -18.55
N GLU A 424 29.86 24.69 -17.97
CA GLU A 424 30.01 23.33 -17.45
C GLU A 424 29.40 22.29 -18.40
N GLN A 425 28.90 22.72 -19.57
CA GLN A 425 28.30 21.82 -20.55
C GLN A 425 29.36 20.89 -21.15
N PRO A 426 29.07 19.59 -21.30
CA PRO A 426 30.06 18.66 -21.83
C PRO A 426 30.44 18.95 -23.28
N ASP A 427 31.66 18.57 -23.67
CA ASP A 427 32.18 18.81 -25.02
C ASP A 427 31.25 18.19 -26.10
N GLY A 428 30.47 19.03 -26.78
CA GLY A 428 29.55 18.65 -27.86
C GLY A 428 28.19 18.13 -27.40
N TYR A 429 27.85 18.29 -26.12
CA TYR A 429 26.56 17.95 -25.53
C TYR A 429 26.07 19.13 -24.66
N THR A 430 24.78 19.14 -24.36
CA THR A 430 24.16 20.04 -23.37
C THR A 430 23.32 19.18 -22.43
N TYR A 431 23.37 19.46 -21.12
CA TYR A 431 22.54 18.76 -20.14
C TYR A 431 21.06 18.88 -20.51
N PHE A 432 20.35 17.77 -20.38
CA PHE A 432 18.94 17.67 -20.73
C PHE A 432 18.10 18.04 -19.53
N ASN A 433 18.05 19.34 -19.25
CA ASN A 433 17.44 19.86 -18.04
C ASN A 433 15.90 19.88 -18.16
N GLY A 434 15.24 19.62 -17.04
CA GLY A 434 13.79 19.67 -16.85
C GLY A 434 13.44 20.10 -15.42
N ASP A 435 12.18 19.94 -15.06
CA ASP A 435 11.72 20.11 -13.69
C ASP A 435 12.45 19.13 -12.76
N SER A 436 12.94 19.61 -11.62
CA SER A 436 13.75 18.79 -10.72
C SER A 436 12.86 17.86 -9.88
N LYS A 437 11.54 18.08 -9.81
CA LYS A 437 10.60 17.21 -9.13
C LYS A 437 10.43 15.88 -9.90
N THR A 438 11.45 15.05 -9.72
CA THR A 438 11.59 13.70 -10.27
C THR A 438 11.39 12.73 -9.13
N GLU A 439 10.20 12.11 -9.09
CA GLU A 439 9.82 11.29 -7.95
C GLU A 439 10.42 9.87 -8.04
N HIS A 440 9.84 8.91 -7.33
CA HIS A 440 10.30 7.55 -7.22
C HIS A 440 10.72 6.88 -8.56
N PRO A 441 12.00 6.49 -8.72
CA PRO A 441 12.44 5.61 -9.78
C PRO A 441 12.23 4.12 -9.41
N ALA A 442 12.29 3.26 -10.43
CA ALA A 442 12.30 1.81 -10.28
C ALA A 442 13.35 1.13 -11.15
N VAL A 443 14.22 0.34 -10.51
CA VAL A 443 15.27 -0.44 -11.17
C VAL A 443 14.70 -1.74 -11.76
N ASP A 444 15.23 -2.17 -12.91
CA ASP A 444 14.90 -3.49 -13.46
C ASP A 444 15.36 -4.61 -12.49
N PRO A 445 14.46 -5.47 -12.00
CA PRO A 445 14.84 -6.60 -11.16
C PRO A 445 15.68 -7.67 -11.88
N ASP A 446 15.77 -7.63 -13.21
CA ASP A 446 16.65 -8.51 -13.99
C ASP A 446 18.13 -8.15 -13.77
N ILE A 447 18.80 -8.98 -12.97
CA ILE A 447 20.22 -8.86 -12.63
C ILE A 447 21.18 -8.93 -13.84
N THR A 448 20.69 -9.19 -15.06
CA THR A 448 21.48 -9.14 -16.29
C THR A 448 21.35 -7.83 -17.05
N LYS A 449 20.50 -6.92 -16.57
CA LYS A 449 20.19 -5.62 -17.17
C LYS A 449 20.79 -4.48 -16.36
N HIS A 450 20.94 -3.34 -17.03
CA HIS A 450 21.52 -2.10 -16.51
C HIS A 450 20.60 -0.93 -16.84
N ARG A 451 19.39 -0.94 -16.28
CA ARG A 451 18.35 0.02 -16.65
C ARG A 451 17.37 0.29 -15.52
N TYR A 452 16.69 1.42 -15.63
CA TYR A 452 15.69 1.86 -14.67
C TYR A 452 14.59 2.65 -15.37
N VAL A 453 13.49 2.87 -14.67
CA VAL A 453 12.38 3.75 -15.07
C VAL A 453 12.31 4.91 -14.09
N GLN A 454 12.06 6.11 -14.61
CA GLN A 454 11.92 7.36 -13.88
C GLN A 454 10.52 7.94 -14.11
N ASN A 455 9.83 8.26 -13.02
CA ASN A 455 8.64 9.12 -13.07
C ASN A 455 9.09 10.59 -13.17
N LEU A 456 8.44 11.34 -14.07
CA LEU A 456 8.55 12.79 -14.17
C LEU A 456 7.24 13.37 -13.67
N THR A 457 7.21 13.86 -12.43
CA THR A 457 5.98 14.28 -11.74
C THR A 457 5.39 15.49 -12.41
N VAL A 458 6.27 16.44 -12.68
CA VAL A 458 6.08 17.48 -13.67
C VAL A 458 6.97 17.10 -14.88
N PRO A 459 6.42 17.00 -16.11
CA PRO A 459 5.05 17.32 -16.53
C PRO A 459 4.08 16.11 -16.55
N SER A 460 4.28 15.10 -15.70
CA SER A 460 3.50 13.86 -15.61
C SER A 460 3.74 12.89 -16.77
N ALA A 461 4.99 12.46 -16.91
CA ALA A 461 5.46 11.52 -17.93
C ALA A 461 6.33 10.42 -17.29
N GLN A 462 6.72 9.41 -18.08
CA GLN A 462 7.57 8.32 -17.61
C GLN A 462 8.62 7.94 -18.65
N LEU A 463 9.88 7.86 -18.22
CA LEU A 463 11.03 7.54 -19.06
C LEU A 463 11.69 6.24 -18.58
N GLY A 464 12.04 5.35 -19.49
CA GLY A 464 12.94 4.20 -19.27
C GLY A 464 14.34 4.52 -19.81
N ILE A 465 15.37 4.22 -19.02
CA ILE A 465 16.78 4.50 -19.33
C ILE A 465 17.56 3.18 -19.30
N GLU A 466 18.16 2.78 -20.42
CA GLU A 466 19.03 1.58 -20.51
C GLU A 466 20.46 1.97 -20.85
N PHE A 467 21.41 1.66 -19.95
CA PHE A 467 22.83 1.89 -20.20
C PHE A 467 23.39 0.82 -21.14
N THR A 468 23.96 1.26 -22.26
CA THR A 468 24.22 0.39 -23.42
C THR A 468 25.59 -0.29 -23.40
N ASP A 469 26.57 0.26 -22.66
CA ASP A 469 27.94 -0.27 -22.58
C ASP A 469 28.58 -0.09 -21.18
N ILE A 470 27.76 0.00 -20.13
CA ILE A 470 28.18 0.41 -18.78
C ILE A 470 29.37 -0.38 -18.22
N VAL A 471 29.41 -1.71 -18.39
CA VAL A 471 30.50 -2.55 -17.86
C VAL A 471 31.84 -2.18 -18.50
N ASN A 472 31.84 -1.96 -19.82
CA ASN A 472 33.05 -1.58 -20.54
C ASN A 472 33.43 -0.12 -20.26
N GLU A 473 32.46 0.78 -20.13
CA GLU A 473 32.69 2.20 -19.85
C GLU A 473 33.23 2.42 -18.43
N LEU A 474 32.70 1.74 -17.42
CA LEU A 474 33.25 1.77 -16.05
C LEU A 474 34.71 1.29 -16.00
N GLU A 475 35.08 0.28 -16.79
CA GLU A 475 36.46 -0.25 -16.81
C GLU A 475 37.43 0.59 -17.64
N ASN A 476 36.97 1.13 -18.78
CA ASN A 476 37.87 1.61 -19.84
C ASN A 476 37.65 3.07 -20.26
N ASN A 477 36.57 3.73 -19.85
CA ASN A 477 36.27 5.11 -20.24
C ASN A 477 36.85 6.13 -19.26
N ASP A 478 38.14 6.05 -18.93
CA ASP A 478 38.81 6.93 -17.95
C ASP A 478 40.01 7.61 -18.63
N ALA A 479 39.76 8.63 -19.47
CA ALA A 479 40.81 9.27 -20.25
C ALA A 479 41.68 10.21 -19.40
N ASP A 480 41.14 10.77 -18.32
CA ASP A 480 41.85 11.65 -17.41
C ASP A 480 42.68 10.89 -16.34
N GLY A 481 42.36 9.60 -16.12
CA GLY A 481 43.05 8.69 -15.22
C GLY A 481 42.65 8.85 -13.76
N ASN A 482 41.48 9.42 -13.47
CA ASN A 482 40.97 9.66 -12.13
C ASN A 482 40.27 8.43 -11.52
N GLY A 483 40.05 7.37 -12.30
CA GLY A 483 39.44 6.12 -11.86
C GLY A 483 37.91 6.10 -11.85
N LEU A 484 37.25 7.10 -12.41
CA LEU A 484 35.81 7.19 -12.71
C LEU A 484 35.63 7.35 -14.24
N PRO A 485 34.50 6.95 -14.83
CA PRO A 485 34.29 7.09 -16.27
C PRO A 485 34.09 8.56 -16.68
N ASP A 486 34.56 8.98 -17.86
CA ASP A 486 34.29 10.31 -18.40
C ASP A 486 32.81 10.50 -18.79
N TYR A 487 32.12 9.41 -19.15
CA TYR A 487 30.68 9.36 -19.42
C TYR A 487 30.14 7.92 -19.40
N LEU A 488 28.82 7.77 -19.33
CA LEU A 488 28.11 6.53 -19.64
C LEU A 488 27.13 6.73 -20.80
N SER A 489 27.05 5.79 -21.73
CA SER A 489 26.13 5.83 -22.87
C SER A 489 24.80 5.17 -22.52
N ALA A 490 23.68 5.84 -22.81
CA ALA A 490 22.34 5.34 -22.54
C ALA A 490 21.42 5.48 -23.75
N ASP A 491 20.42 4.61 -23.83
CA ASP A 491 19.24 4.79 -24.67
C ASP A 491 18.03 5.10 -23.76
N VAL A 492 17.23 6.08 -24.18
CA VAL A 492 16.04 6.54 -23.46
C VAL A 492 14.79 6.15 -24.24
N THR A 493 13.78 5.67 -23.52
CA THR A 493 12.46 5.32 -24.03
C THR A 493 11.40 6.11 -23.27
N ARG A 494 10.54 6.86 -23.94
CA ARG A 494 9.34 7.46 -23.34
C ARG A 494 8.24 6.41 -23.28
N ILE A 495 7.96 5.92 -22.08
CA ILE A 495 6.94 4.89 -21.82
C ILE A 495 5.56 5.52 -21.87
N LEU A 496 5.42 6.69 -21.23
CA LEU A 496 4.21 7.49 -21.22
C LEU A 496 4.58 8.97 -21.40
N ALA A 497 3.85 9.65 -22.27
CA ALA A 497 3.96 11.09 -22.46
C ALA A 497 2.97 11.85 -21.55
N GLY A 498 3.31 13.08 -21.19
CA GLY A 498 2.47 13.97 -20.38
C GLY A 498 1.33 14.62 -21.15
N VAL A 499 0.61 13.85 -21.97
CA VAL A 499 -0.44 14.35 -22.90
C VAL A 499 -1.76 13.63 -22.70
N ASP A 500 -2.88 14.34 -22.84
CA ASP A 500 -4.21 13.73 -22.79
C ASP A 500 -4.37 12.62 -23.84
N GLY A 501 -4.87 11.47 -23.42
CA GLY A 501 -4.98 10.25 -24.23
C GLY A 501 -3.82 9.28 -24.10
N ALA A 502 -2.74 9.62 -23.38
CA ALA A 502 -1.58 8.76 -23.19
C ALA A 502 -1.86 7.53 -22.29
N LEU A 503 -2.83 7.59 -21.39
CA LEU A 503 -3.16 6.46 -20.49
C LEU A 503 -4.65 6.41 -20.12
N THR A 504 -5.25 5.24 -20.26
CA THR A 504 -6.57 4.90 -19.70
C THR A 504 -6.45 3.64 -18.85
N LEU A 505 -7.10 3.65 -17.68
CA LEU A 505 -7.09 2.51 -16.77
C LEU A 505 -8.33 1.63 -16.95
N GLU A 506 -8.14 0.33 -17.08
CA GLU A 506 -9.21 -0.66 -16.97
C GLU A 506 -9.61 -0.80 -15.50
N THR A 507 -10.87 -0.50 -15.16
CA THR A 507 -11.29 -0.47 -13.76
C THR A 507 -11.95 -1.75 -13.25
N GLY A 508 -12.13 -2.76 -14.11
CA GLY A 508 -12.76 -4.03 -13.72
C GLY A 508 -14.20 -3.87 -13.20
N GLY A 509 -14.90 -2.80 -13.60
CA GLY A 509 -16.24 -2.45 -13.09
C GLY A 509 -16.23 -1.73 -11.74
N LYS A 510 -15.04 -1.41 -11.21
CA LYS A 510 -14.81 -0.64 -9.98
C LYS A 510 -14.29 0.77 -10.30
N GLY A 511 -13.62 1.40 -9.34
CA GLY A 511 -13.03 2.73 -9.50
C GLY A 511 -14.06 3.82 -9.73
N GLN A 512 -15.28 3.68 -9.20
CA GLN A 512 -16.29 4.75 -9.28
C GLN A 512 -15.74 6.01 -8.62
N GLY A 513 -15.77 7.12 -9.33
CA GLY A 513 -15.32 8.41 -8.82
C GLY A 513 -16.38 9.12 -7.99
N SER A 514 -15.94 10.01 -7.11
CA SER A 514 -16.83 10.72 -6.19
C SER A 514 -17.71 11.73 -6.94
N ILE A 515 -18.90 11.99 -6.42
CA ILE A 515 -19.81 13.03 -6.91
C ILE A 515 -19.16 14.39 -6.67
N GLY A 516 -18.89 15.11 -7.77
CA GLY A 516 -18.17 16.37 -7.75
C GLY A 516 -18.51 17.29 -8.91
N PRO A 517 -17.84 18.46 -9.02
CA PRO A 517 -18.04 19.39 -10.13
C PRO A 517 -17.86 18.76 -11.52
N ASN A 518 -16.88 17.87 -11.68
CA ASN A 518 -16.57 17.18 -12.93
C ASN A 518 -17.33 15.85 -13.05
N ASN A 519 -17.79 15.26 -11.94
CA ASN A 519 -18.59 14.02 -11.94
C ASN A 519 -19.95 14.21 -11.21
N PRO A 520 -20.86 15.08 -11.71
CA PRO A 520 -22.04 15.50 -10.95
C PRO A 520 -23.11 14.42 -10.76
N ASP A 521 -23.11 13.37 -11.58
CA ASP A 521 -24.03 12.23 -11.47
C ASP A 521 -23.37 10.96 -10.91
N GLY A 522 -22.08 11.02 -10.56
CA GLY A 522 -21.33 9.91 -9.99
C GLY A 522 -21.08 8.76 -10.97
N THR A 523 -21.19 9.00 -12.28
CA THR A 523 -21.06 7.93 -13.30
C THR A 523 -19.66 7.76 -13.87
N GLN A 524 -18.77 8.74 -13.66
CA GLN A 524 -17.38 8.63 -14.08
C GLN A 524 -16.55 7.75 -13.15
N THR A 525 -15.42 7.26 -13.65
CA THR A 525 -14.51 6.35 -12.96
C THR A 525 -13.07 6.84 -13.06
N HIS A 526 -12.19 6.32 -12.20
CA HIS A 526 -10.74 6.56 -12.23
C HIS A 526 -10.00 5.97 -13.45
N ALA A 527 -10.74 5.48 -14.46
CA ALA A 527 -10.22 5.18 -15.79
C ALA A 527 -9.45 6.38 -16.40
N THR A 528 -9.84 7.60 -16.06
CA THR A 528 -9.19 8.87 -16.40
C THR A 528 -8.97 9.69 -15.12
N HIS A 529 -8.09 10.69 -15.15
CA HIS A 529 -7.89 11.57 -14.01
C HIS A 529 -9.06 12.57 -13.92
N LEU A 530 -9.91 12.45 -12.89
CA LEU A 530 -11.21 13.13 -12.83
C LEU A 530 -11.11 14.64 -12.54
N GLU A 531 -10.07 15.07 -11.85
CA GLU A 531 -9.89 16.49 -11.50
C GLU A 531 -9.52 17.35 -12.72
N ILE A 532 -8.62 16.84 -13.56
CA ILE A 532 -8.17 17.54 -14.78
C ILE A 532 -8.97 17.13 -16.03
N GLU A 533 -9.81 16.10 -15.93
CA GLU A 533 -10.63 15.55 -17.02
C GLU A 533 -9.81 15.00 -18.20
N GLU A 534 -8.63 14.41 -17.93
CA GLU A 534 -7.69 13.91 -18.94
C GLU A 534 -7.39 12.41 -18.77
N ALA A 535 -7.16 11.74 -19.89
CA ALA A 535 -6.73 10.34 -19.97
C ALA A 535 -5.19 10.25 -20.00
N ARG A 536 -4.56 10.53 -18.87
CA ARG A 536 -3.11 10.34 -18.65
C ARG A 536 -2.79 10.08 -17.18
N MET A 537 -1.53 9.81 -16.88
CA MET A 537 -1.00 9.93 -15.53
C MET A 537 -0.95 11.41 -15.11
N HIS A 538 -1.05 11.70 -13.82
CA HIS A 538 -0.93 13.05 -13.29
C HIS A 538 -0.18 13.03 -11.97
N GLN A 539 0.93 13.77 -11.91
CA GLN A 539 1.87 13.80 -10.79
C GLN A 539 2.16 12.37 -10.26
N PRO A 540 2.68 11.48 -11.11
CA PRO A 540 3.08 10.16 -10.66
C PRO A 540 4.19 10.27 -9.63
N ASP A 541 4.01 9.60 -8.51
CA ASP A 541 4.99 9.52 -7.45
C ASP A 541 5.47 8.05 -7.35
N GLY A 542 4.97 7.24 -6.41
CA GLY A 542 5.42 5.88 -6.14
C GLY A 542 5.58 4.99 -7.38
N LEU A 543 6.74 4.35 -7.49
CA LEU A 543 7.07 3.44 -8.60
C LEU A 543 7.79 2.18 -8.13
N GLN A 544 7.30 1.04 -8.60
CA GLN A 544 7.94 -0.27 -8.39
C GLN A 544 7.90 -1.10 -9.67
N TRP A 545 9.05 -1.61 -10.10
CA TRP A 545 9.13 -2.59 -11.17
C TRP A 545 9.07 -4.00 -10.59
N VAL A 546 8.14 -4.79 -11.11
CA VAL A 546 7.95 -6.21 -10.80
C VAL A 546 8.28 -7.04 -12.03
N LYS A 547 9.25 -7.95 -11.88
CA LYS A 547 9.53 -8.99 -12.86
C LYS A 547 8.84 -10.27 -12.45
N ALA A 548 7.81 -10.67 -13.19
CA ALA A 548 7.09 -11.91 -12.98
C ALA A 548 7.39 -12.90 -14.11
N SER A 549 7.10 -14.18 -13.87
CA SER A 549 7.31 -15.24 -14.87
C SER A 549 6.41 -15.10 -16.11
N ASP A 550 5.36 -14.29 -16.03
CA ASP A 550 4.36 -14.02 -17.06
C ASP A 550 4.42 -12.59 -17.62
N GLY A 551 5.37 -11.75 -17.19
CA GLY A 551 5.58 -10.41 -17.74
C GLY A 551 6.33 -9.46 -16.81
N ASP A 552 6.62 -8.27 -17.32
CA ASP A 552 7.18 -7.17 -16.54
C ASP A 552 6.07 -6.12 -16.30
N PHE A 553 6.04 -5.57 -15.08
CA PHE A 553 4.97 -4.69 -14.64
C PHE A 553 5.53 -3.52 -13.83
N LEU A 554 4.98 -2.33 -14.03
CA LEU A 554 5.22 -1.16 -13.19
C LEU A 554 3.99 -0.91 -12.33
N ILE A 555 4.14 -0.94 -11.00
CA ILE A 555 3.11 -0.45 -10.08
C ILE A 555 3.37 1.04 -9.91
N VAL A 556 2.36 1.85 -10.21
CA VAL A 556 2.44 3.31 -10.21
C VAL A 556 1.42 3.86 -9.23
N ASP A 557 1.87 4.83 -8.47
CA ASP A 557 1.10 5.61 -7.53
C ASP A 557 1.11 7.09 -7.93
N GLU A 558 0.06 7.83 -7.55
CA GLU A 558 -0.06 9.26 -7.84
C GLU A 558 -0.17 10.08 -6.56
N ASP A 559 0.46 11.26 -6.61
CA ASP A 559 0.35 12.34 -5.64
C ASP A 559 -0.07 13.64 -6.33
N SER A 560 -1.31 13.69 -6.81
CA SER A 560 -1.77 14.87 -7.55
C SER A 560 -2.55 15.88 -6.70
N GLY A 561 -2.89 15.54 -5.46
CA GLY A 561 -3.87 16.26 -4.66
C GLY A 561 -5.32 16.06 -5.12
N ASN A 562 -5.61 14.99 -5.88
CA ASN A 562 -6.87 14.72 -6.55
C ASN A 562 -8.06 14.76 -5.59
N ASP A 563 -8.92 15.75 -5.78
CA ASP A 563 -10.16 15.91 -5.00
C ASP A 563 -11.10 14.69 -5.02
N TYR A 564 -10.99 13.83 -6.04
CA TYR A 564 -11.80 12.60 -6.17
C TYR A 564 -11.15 11.36 -5.54
N GLY A 565 -9.85 11.42 -5.26
CA GLY A 565 -9.00 10.34 -4.72
C GLY A 565 -7.80 10.04 -5.61
N GLU A 566 -6.62 9.85 -5.01
CA GLU A 566 -5.40 9.45 -5.74
C GLU A 566 -5.53 8.04 -6.29
N ARG A 567 -4.83 7.74 -7.39
CA ARG A 567 -4.90 6.45 -8.06
C ARG A 567 -3.66 5.63 -7.78
N LYS A 568 -3.87 4.34 -7.48
CA LYS A 568 -2.86 3.28 -7.55
C LYS A 568 -3.21 2.34 -8.70
N TYR A 569 -2.27 2.05 -9.57
CA TYR A 569 -2.49 1.23 -10.77
C TYR A 569 -1.25 0.44 -11.18
N VAL A 570 -1.43 -0.48 -12.14
CA VAL A 570 -0.33 -1.26 -12.71
C VAL A 570 -0.29 -1.14 -14.24
N LEU A 571 0.91 -1.06 -14.79
CA LEU A 571 1.22 -0.95 -16.20
C LEU A 571 2.03 -2.17 -16.65
N PRO A 572 1.48 -3.06 -17.48
CA PRO A 572 2.27 -4.09 -18.14
C PRO A 572 3.21 -3.47 -19.18
N VAL A 573 4.49 -3.82 -19.14
CA VAL A 573 5.56 -3.27 -19.99
C VAL A 573 6.33 -4.38 -20.71
N ASP A 574 6.64 -4.15 -21.99
CA ASP A 574 7.47 -5.04 -22.80
C ASP A 574 8.91 -4.96 -22.30
N SER A 575 9.41 -6.09 -21.78
CA SER A 575 10.75 -6.18 -21.20
C SER A 575 11.90 -5.95 -22.20
N GLU A 576 11.68 -6.03 -23.51
CA GLU A 576 12.71 -5.74 -24.51
C GLU A 576 12.73 -4.27 -24.92
N THR A 577 11.55 -3.63 -25.03
CA THR A 577 11.44 -2.27 -25.57
C THR A 577 11.14 -1.19 -24.54
N LEU A 578 10.79 -1.53 -23.30
CA LEU A 578 10.32 -0.61 -22.25
C LEU A 578 9.07 0.20 -22.65
N GLN A 579 8.30 -0.28 -23.61
CA GLN A 579 7.01 0.31 -23.99
C GLN A 579 5.88 -0.43 -23.28
N LEU A 580 4.68 0.16 -23.21
CA LEU A 580 3.51 -0.57 -22.71
C LEU A 580 3.23 -1.79 -23.61
N GLU A 581 2.83 -2.91 -23.00
CA GLU A 581 2.40 -4.11 -23.75
C GLU A 581 1.17 -3.83 -24.63
N GLU A 582 0.29 -2.93 -24.19
CA GLU A 582 -0.81 -2.39 -24.97
C GLU A 582 -0.81 -0.86 -24.85
N ASP A 583 -0.64 -0.17 -25.98
CA ASP A 583 -0.55 1.29 -26.05
C ASP A 583 -1.66 1.98 -25.25
N GLY A 584 -1.26 2.83 -24.31
CA GLY A 584 -2.14 3.69 -23.52
C GLY A 584 -3.06 2.97 -22.54
N LYS A 585 -2.71 1.75 -22.11
CA LYS A 585 -3.52 0.95 -21.20
C LYS A 585 -2.81 0.62 -19.89
N GLY A 586 -3.52 0.81 -18.78
CA GLY A 586 -3.15 0.34 -17.45
C GLY A 586 -4.33 -0.31 -16.73
N TYR A 587 -4.13 -0.74 -15.49
CA TYR A 587 -5.15 -1.42 -14.68
C TYR A 587 -5.25 -0.76 -13.31
N PHE A 588 -6.43 -0.20 -13.00
CA PHE A 588 -6.69 0.46 -11.73
C PHE A 588 -6.72 -0.56 -10.59
N LEU A 589 -5.95 -0.32 -9.52
CA LEU A 589 -5.89 -1.20 -8.35
C LEU A 589 -6.74 -0.65 -7.19
N ALA A 590 -6.57 0.63 -6.84
CA ALA A 590 -7.24 1.27 -5.72
C ALA A 590 -7.23 2.80 -5.86
N GLN A 591 -8.05 3.46 -5.03
CA GLN A 591 -7.97 4.90 -4.77
C GLN A 591 -7.87 5.21 -3.28
N ALA A 592 -7.41 6.42 -2.92
CA ALA A 592 -7.42 6.88 -1.53
C ALA A 592 -7.71 8.39 -1.41
N GLY A 593 -8.44 8.77 -0.36
CA GLY A 593 -8.69 10.17 -0.02
C GLY A 593 -9.52 10.94 -1.03
N GLY A 594 -9.25 12.26 -1.08
CA GLY A 594 -9.95 13.26 -1.88
C GLY A 594 -10.93 14.07 -1.03
N SER A 595 -10.97 15.39 -1.23
CA SER A 595 -11.86 16.27 -0.47
C SER A 595 -13.36 16.01 -0.73
N LEU A 596 -13.67 15.37 -1.86
CA LEU A 596 -15.00 14.94 -2.28
C LEU A 596 -15.34 13.50 -1.86
N ASN A 597 -14.40 12.78 -1.24
CA ASN A 597 -14.62 11.42 -0.78
C ASN A 597 -15.78 11.36 0.23
N PRO A 598 -16.78 10.47 0.04
CA PRO A 598 -17.92 10.37 0.94
C PRO A 598 -17.54 10.15 2.41
N ARG A 599 -16.44 9.42 2.68
CA ARG A 599 -15.95 9.18 4.03
C ARG A 599 -15.37 10.45 4.66
N ALA A 600 -14.57 11.21 3.92
CA ALA A 600 -14.08 12.51 4.36
C ALA A 600 -15.25 13.50 4.59
N ILE A 601 -16.31 13.42 3.78
CA ILE A 601 -17.52 14.22 3.97
C ILE A 601 -18.29 13.83 5.23
N ALA A 602 -18.32 12.54 5.54
CA ALA A 602 -18.95 11.98 6.74
C ALA A 602 -18.10 12.16 8.01
N GLU A 603 -16.85 12.62 7.88
CA GLU A 603 -15.92 12.84 9.00
C GLU A 603 -15.61 11.55 9.76
N VAL A 604 -15.45 10.44 9.03
CA VAL A 604 -15.13 9.10 9.57
C VAL A 604 -13.73 8.67 9.19
N SER A 605 -13.08 7.91 10.06
CA SER A 605 -11.67 7.51 9.92
C SER A 605 -11.45 6.01 10.13
N ALA A 606 -10.29 5.48 9.73
CA ALA A 606 -9.92 4.08 9.93
C ALA A 606 -9.66 3.78 11.41
N ILE A 607 -8.97 4.69 12.11
CA ILE A 607 -8.95 4.71 13.58
C ILE A 607 -10.07 5.63 14.05
N PRO A 608 -11.00 5.20 14.92
CA PRO A 608 -12.08 6.07 15.39
C PRO A 608 -11.59 7.39 16.01
N ASP A 609 -12.36 8.46 15.79
CA ASP A 609 -12.10 9.81 16.33
C ASP A 609 -10.78 10.48 15.86
N THR A 610 -10.15 10.02 14.77
CA THR A 610 -8.90 10.62 14.24
C THR A 610 -9.11 11.54 13.04
N PHE A 611 -10.32 11.66 12.51
CA PHE A 611 -10.63 12.64 11.46
C PHE A 611 -10.21 14.07 11.85
N ARG A 612 -9.50 14.75 10.96
CA ARG A 612 -9.01 16.13 11.13
C ARG A 612 -9.58 17.08 10.09
N ASN A 613 -9.47 16.73 8.81
CA ASN A 613 -9.85 17.57 7.68
C ASN A 613 -10.17 16.71 6.45
N ARG A 614 -10.73 17.36 5.43
CA ARG A 614 -10.93 16.78 4.10
C ARG A 614 -9.73 17.16 3.26
N GLY A 615 -8.85 16.20 3.00
CA GLY A 615 -7.66 16.37 2.17
C GLY A 615 -7.50 15.21 1.18
N SER A 616 -6.53 15.32 0.28
CA SER A 616 -6.11 14.16 -0.51
C SER A 616 -5.38 13.14 0.36
N SER A 617 -5.15 11.97 -0.23
CA SER A 617 -4.13 11.01 0.24
C SER A 617 -2.95 11.06 -0.71
N GLU A 618 -1.99 10.22 -0.46
CA GLU A 618 -0.93 9.91 -1.39
C GLU A 618 -0.63 8.42 -1.25
N PHE A 619 -0.48 7.71 -2.36
CA PHE A 619 0.17 6.40 -2.31
C PHE A 619 1.65 6.64 -2.60
N SER A 620 2.54 6.27 -1.68
CA SER A 620 3.95 6.65 -1.80
C SER A 620 4.89 5.44 -1.98
N GLY A 621 4.35 4.35 -2.52
CA GLY A 621 5.18 3.23 -2.95
C GLY A 621 4.59 1.85 -2.79
N SER A 622 5.32 0.88 -3.34
CA SER A 622 5.05 -0.55 -3.23
C SER A 622 6.35 -1.33 -3.11
N TRP A 623 6.37 -2.41 -2.34
CA TRP A 623 7.54 -3.28 -2.18
C TRP A 623 7.17 -4.75 -2.32
N ASN A 624 7.97 -5.50 -3.06
CA ASN A 624 7.73 -6.93 -3.31
C ASN A 624 8.31 -7.80 -2.20
N VAL A 625 7.44 -8.53 -1.50
CA VAL A 625 7.81 -9.40 -0.37
C VAL A 625 7.70 -10.89 -0.70
N THR A 626 7.46 -11.23 -1.97
CA THR A 626 7.22 -12.62 -2.41
C THR A 626 8.34 -13.57 -2.02
N HIS A 627 9.60 -13.17 -2.17
CA HIS A 627 10.76 -13.99 -1.80
C HIS A 627 10.82 -14.31 -0.30
N LEU A 628 10.26 -13.44 0.55
CA LEU A 628 10.18 -13.64 1.99
C LEU A 628 9.13 -14.69 2.36
N VAL A 629 8.04 -14.81 1.58
CA VAL A 629 6.88 -15.66 1.92
C VAL A 629 6.70 -16.87 1.00
N ALA A 630 7.49 -16.98 -0.07
CA ALA A 630 7.37 -18.09 -1.00
C ALA A 630 7.75 -19.43 -0.33
N LYS A 631 6.91 -20.45 -0.56
CA LYS A 631 7.15 -21.83 -0.15
C LYS A 631 7.60 -22.69 -1.34
N LYS A 632 8.53 -23.60 -1.08
CA LYS A 632 8.96 -24.67 -1.99
C LYS A 632 7.86 -25.74 -2.12
N GLU A 633 8.02 -26.66 -3.07
CA GLU A 633 7.06 -27.76 -3.29
C GLU A 633 6.83 -28.65 -2.04
N ASP A 634 7.81 -28.72 -1.13
CA ASP A 634 7.71 -29.48 0.11
C ASP A 634 7.01 -28.73 1.26
N GLY A 635 6.56 -27.50 1.00
CA GLY A 635 5.88 -26.62 1.95
C GLY A 635 6.80 -25.82 2.87
N SER A 636 8.12 -25.96 2.75
CA SER A 636 9.08 -25.14 3.51
C SER A 636 9.36 -23.80 2.82
N PHE A 637 9.64 -22.77 3.60
CA PHE A 637 10.12 -21.49 3.09
C PHE A 637 11.53 -21.60 2.48
N TYR A 638 11.87 -20.63 1.63
CA TYR A 638 13.26 -20.37 1.27
C TYR A 638 14.03 -19.81 2.48
N THR A 639 15.24 -20.30 2.71
CA THR A 639 16.09 -19.84 3.83
C THR A 639 16.74 -18.49 3.55
N GLN A 640 17.24 -17.78 4.57
CA GLN A 640 18.01 -16.53 4.37
C GLN A 640 19.19 -16.73 3.40
N GLU A 641 19.89 -17.87 3.48
CA GLU A 641 20.99 -18.22 2.55
C GLU A 641 20.51 -18.43 1.11
N GLU A 642 19.27 -18.88 0.89
CA GLU A 642 18.69 -19.08 -0.45
C GLU A 642 18.17 -17.75 -1.05
N ILE A 643 17.88 -16.76 -0.20
CA ILE A 643 17.39 -15.44 -0.59
C ILE A 643 18.54 -14.46 -0.89
N ALA A 644 19.67 -14.60 -0.20
CA ALA A 644 20.82 -13.72 -0.33
C ALA A 644 21.38 -13.61 -1.76
N GLY A 645 22.04 -12.49 -2.05
CA GLY A 645 22.60 -12.20 -3.37
C GLY A 645 21.50 -12.14 -4.43
N THR A 646 21.62 -12.97 -5.47
CA THR A 646 20.65 -13.03 -6.58
C THR A 646 19.38 -13.83 -6.26
N GLY A 647 19.34 -14.51 -5.10
CA GLY A 647 18.30 -15.47 -4.75
C GLY A 647 16.90 -14.83 -4.70
N ALA A 648 16.78 -13.63 -4.15
CA ALA A 648 15.52 -12.91 -4.06
C ALA A 648 14.88 -12.69 -5.45
N GLN A 649 15.66 -12.19 -6.42
CA GLN A 649 15.20 -11.93 -7.78
C GLN A 649 14.88 -13.22 -8.53
N GLU A 650 15.66 -14.28 -8.34
CA GLU A 650 15.39 -15.61 -8.92
C GLU A 650 14.06 -16.19 -8.41
N ILE A 651 13.77 -16.05 -7.12
CA ILE A 651 12.51 -16.52 -6.53
C ILE A 651 11.33 -15.68 -7.04
N ILE A 652 11.42 -14.35 -7.00
CA ILE A 652 10.38 -13.44 -7.49
C ILE A 652 10.07 -13.74 -8.96
N GLY A 653 11.09 -13.76 -9.83
CA GLY A 653 10.94 -13.98 -11.26
C GLY A 653 10.42 -15.37 -11.64
N SER A 654 10.41 -16.32 -10.70
CA SER A 654 9.82 -17.65 -10.90
C SER A 654 8.30 -17.71 -10.70
N LYS A 655 7.68 -16.63 -10.20
CA LYS A 655 6.26 -16.54 -9.85
C LYS A 655 5.51 -15.67 -10.84
N THR A 656 4.28 -16.07 -11.17
CA THR A 656 3.35 -15.20 -11.92
C THR A 656 2.93 -14.00 -11.08
N LEU A 657 2.46 -12.91 -11.69
CA LEU A 657 2.03 -11.71 -10.96
C LEU A 657 0.98 -12.04 -9.88
N ALA A 658 0.02 -12.92 -10.20
CA ALA A 658 -1.04 -13.36 -9.28
C ALA A 658 -0.55 -14.16 -8.07
N GLU A 659 0.64 -14.75 -8.14
CA GLU A 659 1.27 -15.47 -7.02
C GLU A 659 2.13 -14.57 -6.13
N GLN A 660 2.31 -13.29 -6.51
CA GLN A 660 3.17 -12.37 -5.78
C GLN A 660 2.43 -11.67 -4.63
N THR A 661 3.20 -11.29 -3.62
CA THR A 661 2.73 -10.54 -2.45
C THR A 661 3.54 -9.27 -2.31
N PHE A 662 2.84 -8.18 -2.04
CA PHE A 662 3.39 -6.84 -1.91
C PHE A 662 3.00 -6.23 -0.57
N ILE A 663 3.80 -5.27 -0.13
CA ILE A 663 3.39 -4.26 0.86
C ILE A 663 3.33 -2.90 0.18
N GLY A 664 2.46 -2.03 0.66
CA GLY A 664 2.34 -0.65 0.19
C GLY A 664 2.02 0.28 1.35
N VAL A 665 2.17 1.57 1.09
CA VAL A 665 1.87 2.64 2.04
C VAL A 665 0.90 3.63 1.43
N VAL A 666 0.17 4.33 2.29
CA VAL A 666 -0.68 5.46 1.92
C VAL A 666 -0.56 6.53 2.98
N GLN A 667 -0.15 7.73 2.56
CA GLN A 667 -0.20 8.92 3.39
C GLN A 667 -1.64 9.45 3.47
N HIS A 668 -2.06 9.84 4.66
CA HIS A 668 -3.44 10.28 4.86
C HIS A 668 -3.61 11.35 5.94
N SER A 669 -3.30 12.59 5.58
CA SER A 669 -3.40 13.78 6.46
C SER A 669 -4.79 14.03 7.04
N GLY A 670 -5.82 13.52 6.35
CA GLY A 670 -7.22 13.56 6.79
C GLY A 670 -7.46 12.91 8.15
N GLU A 671 -6.59 11.98 8.56
CA GLU A 671 -6.70 11.19 9.79
C GLU A 671 -5.61 11.48 10.83
N SER A 672 -5.01 12.68 10.82
CA SER A 672 -3.98 13.09 11.80
C SER A 672 -4.51 13.62 13.15
N GLY A 673 -5.80 13.47 13.44
CA GLY A 673 -6.45 13.95 14.67
C GLY A 673 -6.39 12.96 15.83
N GLY A 674 -7.18 13.22 16.87
CA GLY A 674 -7.38 12.28 17.98
C GLY A 674 -6.09 11.71 18.57
N ILE A 675 -5.99 10.37 18.58
CA ILE A 675 -4.87 9.66 19.20
C ILE A 675 -3.53 9.89 18.48
N ILE A 676 -3.52 10.25 17.19
CA ILE A 676 -2.30 10.54 16.42
C ILE A 676 -1.67 11.84 16.97
N ALA A 677 -2.47 12.90 17.06
CA ALA A 677 -2.05 14.17 17.65
C ALA A 677 -1.69 14.04 19.14
N GLU A 678 -2.45 13.26 19.92
CA GLU A 678 -2.16 13.04 21.36
C GLU A 678 -0.83 12.33 21.61
N ARG A 679 -0.33 11.56 20.64
CA ARG A 679 0.90 10.79 20.72
C ARG A 679 2.11 11.49 20.09
N ASN A 680 1.95 12.72 19.59
CA ASN A 680 2.98 13.38 18.78
C ASN A 680 3.41 12.48 17.61
N ALA A 681 2.44 11.89 16.92
CA ALA A 681 2.67 11.10 15.71
C ALA A 681 2.41 11.89 14.43
N ASP A 682 2.33 13.24 14.55
CA ASP A 682 2.19 14.31 13.54
C ASP A 682 1.19 14.10 12.39
N GLN A 683 1.34 13.03 11.61
CA GLN A 683 0.55 12.73 10.42
C GLN A 683 -0.10 11.34 10.45
N GLY A 684 -1.16 11.17 9.65
CA GLY A 684 -1.90 9.91 9.51
C GLY A 684 -1.48 9.14 8.26
N GLY A 685 -1.79 7.85 8.21
CA GLY A 685 -1.50 6.98 7.08
C GLY A 685 -1.56 5.51 7.46
N GLN A 686 -1.34 4.62 6.49
CA GLN A 686 -1.47 3.19 6.69
C GLN A 686 -0.45 2.40 5.86
N ILE A 687 0.07 1.33 6.47
CA ILE A 687 0.84 0.29 5.82
C ILE A 687 -0.10 -0.90 5.56
N PHE A 688 -0.08 -1.46 4.37
CA PHE A 688 -0.95 -2.57 3.98
C PHE A 688 -0.22 -3.64 3.17
N GLN A 689 -0.73 -4.87 3.23
CA GLN A 689 -0.33 -5.96 2.34
C GLN A 689 -1.35 -6.04 1.19
N PHE A 690 -0.89 -6.34 -0.02
CA PHE A 690 -1.75 -6.55 -1.18
C PHE A 690 -1.17 -7.53 -2.20
N ASN A 691 -2.01 -7.98 -3.13
CA ASN A 691 -1.62 -8.78 -4.30
C ASN A 691 -2.27 -8.21 -5.58
N ILE A 692 -1.83 -8.68 -6.75
CA ILE A 692 -2.36 -8.26 -8.04
C ILE A 692 -2.70 -9.48 -8.89
N ASP A 693 -3.96 -9.66 -9.28
CA ASP A 693 -4.42 -10.65 -10.25
C ASP A 693 -5.24 -9.99 -11.37
N LEU A 694 -4.60 -9.75 -12.51
CA LEU A 694 -5.25 -9.13 -13.68
C LEU A 694 -6.25 -10.06 -14.40
N ASN A 695 -6.29 -11.36 -14.05
CA ASN A 695 -7.29 -12.29 -14.54
C ASN A 695 -8.51 -12.37 -13.61
N GLN A 696 -8.45 -11.76 -12.43
CA GLN A 696 -9.59 -11.62 -11.54
C GLN A 696 -10.60 -10.69 -12.21
N THR A 697 -11.60 -11.28 -12.86
CA THR A 697 -12.83 -10.56 -13.17
C THR A 697 -13.70 -10.67 -11.94
N SER A 698 -14.06 -9.54 -11.33
CA SER A 698 -15.06 -9.45 -10.26
C SER A 698 -16.35 -10.14 -10.73
N GLU A 699 -16.52 -11.42 -10.37
CA GLU A 699 -17.85 -12.03 -10.35
C GLU A 699 -18.54 -11.42 -9.13
N PRO A 700 -19.73 -10.82 -9.28
CA PRO A 700 -20.40 -10.17 -8.18
C PRO A 700 -20.59 -11.15 -7.02
N GLU A 701 -20.16 -10.75 -5.83
CA GLU A 701 -20.48 -11.42 -4.55
C GLU A 701 -21.94 -11.88 -4.57
N PRO A 702 -22.23 -13.16 -4.22
CA PRO A 702 -23.60 -13.63 -4.21
C PRO A 702 -24.39 -12.85 -3.15
N GLU A 703 -25.32 -12.01 -3.62
CA GLU A 703 -26.29 -11.25 -2.82
C GLU A 703 -26.70 -12.02 -1.55
N PRO A 704 -26.67 -11.42 -0.35
CA PRO A 704 -27.04 -12.12 0.87
C PRO A 704 -28.45 -12.72 0.76
N LEU A 705 -28.64 -13.93 1.32
CA LEU A 705 -29.95 -14.60 1.26
C LEU A 705 -31.05 -13.72 1.89
N PRO A 706 -32.25 -13.67 1.30
CA PRO A 706 -33.35 -12.90 1.84
C PRO A 706 -33.74 -13.44 3.22
N THR A 707 -33.85 -12.57 4.22
CA THR A 707 -34.29 -12.99 5.56
C THR A 707 -35.79 -13.35 5.63
N THR A 708 -36.57 -12.90 4.64
CA THR A 708 -38.01 -13.17 4.51
C THR A 708 -38.33 -13.47 3.06
N VAL A 709 -39.00 -14.58 2.81
CA VAL A 709 -39.44 -15.03 1.49
C VAL A 709 -40.97 -15.04 1.45
N PHE A 710 -41.52 -14.54 0.35
CA PHE A 710 -42.96 -14.50 0.10
C PHE A 710 -43.26 -15.29 -1.16
N GLY A 711 -44.18 -16.24 -1.07
CA GLY A 711 -44.80 -16.84 -2.23
C GLY A 711 -45.82 -15.90 -2.87
N THR A 712 -46.69 -16.48 -3.68
CA THR A 712 -47.63 -15.80 -4.54
C THR A 712 -49.07 -15.95 -4.01
N SER A 713 -50.04 -15.89 -4.91
CA SER A 713 -51.46 -16.06 -4.60
C SER A 713 -52.05 -17.28 -5.31
N GLY A 714 -51.19 -18.16 -5.82
CA GLY A 714 -51.55 -19.49 -6.30
C GLY A 714 -50.49 -20.48 -5.85
N ASP A 715 -50.66 -21.74 -6.21
CA ASP A 715 -49.83 -22.87 -5.75
C ASP A 715 -48.32 -22.63 -5.96
N ASP A 716 -47.57 -22.56 -4.86
CA ASP A 716 -46.12 -22.37 -4.83
C ASP A 716 -45.37 -23.66 -4.43
N TYR A 717 -44.10 -23.76 -4.81
CA TYR A 717 -43.24 -24.90 -4.52
C TYR A 717 -41.90 -24.42 -3.94
N PHE A 718 -41.65 -24.73 -2.67
CA PHE A 718 -40.41 -24.43 -1.98
C PHE A 718 -39.70 -25.71 -1.58
N ASP A 719 -38.44 -25.85 -1.99
CA ASP A 719 -37.63 -27.04 -1.71
C ASP A 719 -36.20 -26.60 -1.39
N THR A 720 -35.79 -26.83 -0.14
CA THR A 720 -34.46 -26.42 0.34
C THR A 720 -33.30 -27.18 -0.31
N GLU A 721 -33.54 -28.34 -0.93
CA GLU A 721 -32.50 -29.07 -1.69
C GLU A 721 -32.31 -28.46 -3.10
N VAL A 722 -33.35 -27.80 -3.64
CA VAL A 722 -33.31 -27.12 -4.94
C VAL A 722 -34.01 -25.74 -4.85
N PRO A 723 -33.36 -24.74 -4.22
CA PRO A 723 -33.95 -23.42 -4.04
C PRO A 723 -34.28 -22.76 -5.39
N ASP A 724 -35.41 -22.08 -5.44
CA ASP A 724 -35.87 -21.35 -6.61
C ASP A 724 -35.27 -19.93 -6.69
N ASP A 725 -35.79 -19.09 -7.60
CA ASP A 725 -35.39 -17.70 -7.73
C ASP A 725 -35.80 -16.81 -6.54
N GLN A 726 -36.62 -17.34 -5.62
CA GLN A 726 -37.02 -16.67 -4.38
C GLN A 726 -36.06 -16.97 -3.22
N ARG A 727 -35.11 -17.90 -3.42
CA ARG A 727 -33.93 -18.14 -2.56
C ARG A 727 -34.29 -18.49 -1.11
N PHE A 728 -35.28 -19.35 -0.93
CA PHE A 728 -35.63 -19.95 0.35
C PHE A 728 -34.83 -21.24 0.60
N GLU A 729 -34.02 -21.24 1.66
CA GLU A 729 -33.17 -22.35 2.12
C GLU A 729 -33.52 -22.83 3.54
N GLY A 730 -34.48 -22.19 4.22
CA GLY A 730 -35.09 -22.65 5.48
C GLY A 730 -34.33 -22.33 6.77
N ASP A 731 -33.02 -22.14 6.73
CA ASP A 731 -32.21 -21.80 7.93
C ASP A 731 -32.36 -20.31 8.31
N ASN A 732 -32.89 -20.06 9.52
CA ASN A 732 -33.16 -18.73 10.08
C ASN A 732 -33.97 -17.76 9.20
N GLN A 733 -34.64 -18.28 8.16
CA GLN A 733 -35.51 -17.54 7.25
C GLN A 733 -36.99 -17.61 7.66
N MET A 734 -37.77 -16.62 7.22
CA MET A 734 -39.22 -16.63 7.36
C MET A 734 -39.88 -16.84 5.99
N LEU A 735 -40.69 -17.88 5.84
CA LEU A 735 -41.50 -18.13 4.65
C LEU A 735 -42.96 -17.76 4.91
N PHE A 736 -43.56 -17.04 3.97
CA PHE A 736 -45.00 -16.81 3.84
C PHE A 736 -45.43 -17.30 2.45
N ALA A 737 -45.92 -18.54 2.33
CA ALA A 737 -46.27 -19.13 1.03
C ALA A 737 -47.47 -18.42 0.40
N GLY A 738 -48.53 -18.18 1.17
CA GLY A 738 -49.54 -17.18 0.84
C GLY A 738 -50.92 -17.75 0.64
N SER A 739 -51.36 -17.89 -0.61
CA SER A 739 -52.65 -18.51 -0.93
C SER A 739 -52.49 -19.44 -2.11
N GLY A 740 -53.19 -20.55 -2.14
CA GLY A 740 -52.94 -21.63 -3.11
C GLY A 740 -52.68 -22.93 -2.36
N ASP A 741 -52.66 -24.05 -3.07
CA ASP A 741 -52.29 -25.33 -2.47
C ASP A 741 -50.75 -25.45 -2.53
N ASP A 742 -50.06 -25.04 -1.48
CA ASP A 742 -48.61 -24.86 -1.46
C ASP A 742 -47.86 -26.13 -1.05
N TYR A 743 -46.66 -26.33 -1.60
CA TYR A 743 -45.75 -27.41 -1.24
C TYR A 743 -44.45 -26.84 -0.67
N VAL A 744 -44.10 -27.23 0.55
CA VAL A 744 -42.89 -26.78 1.23
C VAL A 744 -42.10 -27.98 1.77
N ASP A 745 -40.83 -28.11 1.37
CA ASP A 745 -39.90 -29.12 1.87
C ASP A 745 -38.67 -28.49 2.53
N VAL A 746 -38.62 -28.59 3.85
CA VAL A 746 -37.52 -28.14 4.70
C VAL A 746 -36.90 -29.32 5.46
N SER A 747 -37.04 -30.55 4.97
CA SER A 747 -36.61 -31.77 5.65
C SER A 747 -35.10 -31.81 5.94
N PHE A 748 -34.29 -31.16 5.10
CA PHE A 748 -32.83 -31.05 5.24
C PHE A 748 -32.34 -29.72 5.84
N ALA A 749 -33.23 -28.77 6.10
CA ALA A 749 -32.89 -27.47 6.66
C ALA A 749 -33.13 -27.46 8.18
N PRO A 750 -32.08 -27.41 9.03
CA PRO A 750 -32.27 -27.17 10.44
C PRO A 750 -32.77 -25.74 10.63
N GLY A 751 -33.94 -25.58 11.23
CA GLY A 751 -34.43 -24.27 11.63
C GLY A 751 -33.57 -23.67 12.74
N GLY A 752 -33.70 -22.36 12.93
CA GLY A 752 -33.07 -21.61 14.01
C GLY A 752 -34.07 -20.73 14.77
N SER A 753 -33.56 -19.85 15.62
CA SER A 753 -34.40 -18.99 16.46
C SER A 753 -35.38 -18.09 15.69
N ARG A 754 -35.12 -17.87 14.40
CA ARG A 754 -35.94 -17.08 13.47
C ARG A 754 -36.74 -17.90 12.46
N SER A 755 -36.53 -19.22 12.37
CA SER A 755 -37.18 -20.04 11.35
C SER A 755 -38.68 -20.11 11.55
N ARG A 756 -39.43 -19.54 10.61
CA ARG A 756 -40.89 -19.52 10.62
C ARG A 756 -41.42 -19.87 9.24
N ILE A 757 -42.42 -20.74 9.22
CA ILE A 757 -43.14 -21.13 8.00
C ILE A 757 -44.62 -20.84 8.23
N ASP A 758 -45.21 -20.07 7.32
CA ASP A 758 -46.62 -19.69 7.28
C ASP A 758 -47.14 -20.09 5.89
N LEU A 759 -47.90 -21.18 5.81
CA LEU A 759 -48.36 -21.73 4.51
C LEU A 759 -49.53 -20.89 3.98
N GLY A 760 -50.47 -20.51 4.84
CA GLY A 760 -51.43 -19.46 4.57
C GLY A 760 -52.82 -20.01 4.30
N SER A 761 -53.28 -20.04 3.05
CA SER A 761 -54.62 -20.54 2.73
C SER A 761 -54.67 -21.41 1.48
N GLY A 762 -55.24 -22.60 1.60
CA GLY A 762 -55.30 -23.66 0.59
C GLY A 762 -55.01 -24.99 1.27
N ASP A 763 -55.06 -26.09 0.54
CA ASP A 763 -54.76 -27.42 1.09
C ASP A 763 -53.25 -27.69 0.93
N ASP A 764 -52.46 -27.34 1.94
CA ASP A 764 -50.99 -27.28 1.85
C ASP A 764 -50.30 -28.60 2.24
N ILE A 765 -49.08 -28.80 1.75
CA ILE A 765 -48.21 -29.93 2.09
C ILE A 765 -46.87 -29.42 2.63
N LEU A 766 -46.50 -29.83 3.83
CA LEU A 766 -45.22 -29.49 4.46
C LEU A 766 -44.44 -30.73 4.88
N PHE A 767 -43.18 -30.82 4.47
CA PHE A 767 -42.18 -31.73 5.01
C PHE A 767 -41.29 -30.97 5.99
N ALA A 768 -41.59 -31.11 7.28
CA ALA A 768 -40.96 -30.33 8.33
C ALA A 768 -39.62 -30.96 8.74
N GLY A 769 -38.56 -30.16 8.74
CA GLY A 769 -37.25 -30.48 9.34
C GLY A 769 -37.28 -30.27 10.86
N SER A 770 -36.32 -29.50 11.38
CA SER A 770 -36.16 -29.32 12.84
C SER A 770 -36.31 -27.87 13.28
N ASN A 771 -36.69 -27.63 14.54
CA ASN A 771 -36.66 -26.31 15.19
C ASN A 771 -37.47 -25.19 14.48
N ASN A 772 -38.52 -25.52 13.75
CA ASN A 772 -39.37 -24.54 13.06
C ASN A 772 -40.58 -24.11 13.88
N ARG A 773 -41.03 -22.88 13.66
CA ARG A 773 -42.38 -22.43 14.01
C ARG A 773 -43.27 -22.47 12.79
N ILE A 774 -44.25 -23.36 12.78
CA ILE A 774 -45.08 -23.67 11.61
C ILE A 774 -46.53 -23.23 11.88
N MET A 775 -47.11 -22.51 10.93
CA MET A 775 -48.53 -22.20 10.83
C MET A 775 -49.02 -22.69 9.47
N ALA A 776 -49.90 -23.70 9.44
CA ALA A 776 -50.42 -24.20 8.18
C ALA A 776 -51.50 -23.26 7.64
N GLY A 777 -52.54 -22.98 8.43
CA GLY A 777 -53.39 -21.81 8.22
C GLY A 777 -54.84 -22.22 7.97
N SER A 778 -55.35 -22.06 6.76
CA SER A 778 -56.73 -22.45 6.44
C SER A 778 -56.81 -23.36 5.22
N GLY A 779 -57.42 -24.52 5.38
CA GLY A 779 -57.52 -25.58 4.37
C GLY A 779 -57.29 -26.93 5.05
N ASP A 780 -57.39 -28.02 4.30
CA ASP A 780 -57.13 -29.35 4.84
C ASP A 780 -55.65 -29.71 4.65
N ASP A 781 -54.80 -29.34 5.61
CA ASP A 781 -53.34 -29.37 5.45
C ASP A 781 -52.70 -30.73 5.80
N MET A 782 -51.59 -31.07 5.14
CA MET A 782 -50.82 -32.29 5.40
C MET A 782 -49.39 -31.99 5.83
N LEU A 783 -49.12 -32.17 7.13
CA LEU A 783 -47.87 -31.79 7.78
C LEU A 783 -47.07 -33.03 8.20
N PHE A 784 -45.97 -33.32 7.49
CA PHE A 784 -45.04 -34.39 7.81
C PHE A 784 -43.98 -33.91 8.79
N LEU A 785 -44.16 -34.25 10.06
CA LEU A 785 -43.32 -33.83 11.18
C LEU A 785 -42.27 -34.88 11.60
N GLY A 786 -42.18 -35.98 10.83
CA GLY A 786 -41.25 -37.08 11.10
C GLY A 786 -39.82 -36.83 10.64
N TYR A 787 -39.60 -35.86 9.75
CA TYR A 787 -38.27 -35.55 9.21
C TYR A 787 -37.46 -34.68 10.18
N GLY A 788 -36.13 -34.80 10.12
CA GLY A 788 -35.21 -34.10 11.02
C GLY A 788 -35.26 -34.59 12.48
N GLU A 789 -34.67 -33.78 13.37
CA GLU A 789 -34.58 -34.02 14.81
C GLU A 789 -35.89 -33.69 15.56
N GLY A 790 -36.84 -33.00 14.92
CA GLY A 790 -38.10 -32.55 15.52
C GLY A 790 -37.98 -31.21 16.23
N ASN A 791 -38.55 -31.09 17.44
CA ASN A 791 -38.66 -29.83 18.19
C ASN A 791 -39.38 -28.69 17.42
N ASN A 792 -40.29 -29.02 16.52
CA ASN A 792 -41.11 -28.02 15.85
C ASN A 792 -42.28 -27.58 16.74
N THR A 793 -42.71 -26.32 16.62
CA THR A 793 -43.99 -25.84 17.19
C THR A 793 -44.96 -25.60 16.05
N VAL A 794 -46.04 -26.38 16.03
CA VAL A 794 -46.95 -26.50 14.87
C VAL A 794 -48.36 -26.07 15.25
N THR A 795 -48.97 -25.25 14.42
CA THR A 795 -50.38 -24.84 14.47
C THR A 795 -51.01 -25.25 13.13
N GLY A 796 -52.02 -26.13 13.15
CA GLY A 796 -52.75 -26.55 11.95
C GLY A 796 -53.64 -25.44 11.43
N GLY A 797 -54.45 -24.85 12.31
CA GLY A 797 -55.34 -23.76 11.97
C GLY A 797 -56.77 -24.24 11.77
N SER A 798 -57.36 -23.98 10.60
CA SER A 798 -58.77 -24.31 10.34
C SER A 798 -58.91 -25.22 9.12
N GLY A 799 -59.62 -26.33 9.28
CA GLY A 799 -59.74 -27.38 8.28
C GLY A 799 -59.42 -28.72 8.91
N MET A 800 -59.51 -29.81 8.14
CA MET A 800 -59.21 -31.16 8.62
C MET A 800 -57.72 -31.45 8.43
N ASP A 801 -56.91 -31.04 9.41
CA ASP A 801 -55.45 -31.11 9.31
C ASP A 801 -54.91 -32.50 9.66
N GLN A 802 -53.82 -32.88 9.01
CA GLN A 802 -53.14 -34.17 9.21
C GLN A 802 -51.71 -33.96 9.69
N PHE A 803 -51.42 -34.38 10.92
CA PHE A 803 -50.08 -34.31 11.50
C PHE A 803 -49.41 -35.68 11.45
N TRP A 804 -48.59 -35.92 10.44
CA TRP A 804 -47.89 -37.18 10.24
C TRP A 804 -46.60 -37.20 11.04
N LEU A 805 -46.55 -38.00 12.11
CA LEU A 805 -45.42 -38.02 13.05
C LEU A 805 -44.26 -38.90 12.59
N THR A 806 -44.51 -39.74 11.58
CA THR A 806 -43.52 -40.62 10.97
C THR A 806 -44.03 -41.12 9.63
N THR A 807 -43.10 -41.41 8.73
CA THR A 807 -43.34 -41.93 7.37
C THR A 807 -42.71 -43.30 7.14
N ASP A 808 -41.95 -43.85 8.11
CA ASP A 808 -41.43 -45.22 8.15
C ASP A 808 -40.93 -45.58 9.58
N ASP A 809 -40.60 -46.85 9.84
CA ASP A 809 -40.15 -47.29 11.18
C ASP A 809 -38.75 -46.77 11.62
N GLU A 810 -37.98 -46.14 10.73
CA GLU A 810 -36.59 -45.69 10.96
C GLU A 810 -36.47 -44.17 11.16
N THR A 811 -37.37 -43.39 10.56
CA THR A 811 -37.37 -41.93 10.53
C THR A 811 -38.29 -41.41 11.63
N LEU A 812 -37.70 -41.15 12.80
CA LEU A 812 -38.37 -40.64 13.98
C LEU A 812 -37.66 -39.39 14.52
N PRO A 813 -38.38 -38.34 14.91
CA PRO A 813 -37.79 -37.19 15.56
C PRO A 813 -37.10 -37.59 16.87
N THR A 814 -35.96 -36.99 17.15
CA THR A 814 -35.24 -37.19 18.40
C THR A 814 -35.87 -36.41 19.56
N GLU A 815 -36.50 -35.28 19.25
CA GLU A 815 -37.22 -34.40 20.16
C GLU A 815 -38.68 -34.26 19.71
N ALA A 816 -39.62 -34.41 20.64
CA ALA A 816 -41.05 -34.40 20.31
C ALA A 816 -41.50 -33.06 19.71
N ASN A 817 -42.27 -33.12 18.62
CA ASN A 817 -42.92 -31.93 18.06
C ASN A 817 -44.08 -31.47 18.96
N THR A 818 -44.36 -30.17 19.02
CA THR A 818 -45.46 -29.62 19.79
C THR A 818 -46.58 -29.15 18.87
N ILE A 819 -47.73 -29.82 18.92
CA ILE A 819 -48.94 -29.45 18.17
C ILE A 819 -49.85 -28.64 19.09
N THR A 820 -50.21 -27.43 18.64
CA THR A 820 -50.74 -26.39 19.53
C THR A 820 -52.26 -26.25 19.55
N ASP A 821 -52.96 -26.76 18.55
CA ASP A 821 -54.38 -26.53 18.31
C ASP A 821 -55.16 -27.73 17.75
N PHE A 822 -54.63 -28.95 17.90
CA PHE A 822 -55.28 -30.19 17.46
C PHE A 822 -56.77 -30.26 17.87
N THR A 823 -57.66 -30.43 16.90
CA THR A 823 -59.11 -30.44 17.07
C THR A 823 -59.67 -31.86 16.94
N ILE A 824 -60.09 -32.44 18.06
CA ILE A 824 -60.66 -33.79 18.12
C ILE A 824 -61.92 -33.90 17.26
N GLY A 825 -61.94 -34.91 16.39
CA GLY A 825 -63.04 -35.17 15.45
C GLY A 825 -62.99 -34.35 14.17
N GLU A 826 -61.95 -33.54 13.98
CA GLU A 826 -61.64 -32.79 12.75
C GLU A 826 -60.26 -33.20 12.23
N ASP A 827 -59.23 -33.00 13.05
CA ASP A 827 -57.84 -33.32 12.73
C ASP A 827 -57.49 -34.78 13.03
N VAL A 828 -56.40 -35.27 12.42
CA VAL A 828 -55.86 -36.60 12.68
C VAL A 828 -54.34 -36.62 12.87
N ILE A 829 -53.87 -37.55 13.68
CA ILE A 829 -52.45 -37.87 13.84
C ILE A 829 -52.10 -39.08 12.95
N GLY A 830 -51.19 -38.88 12.00
CA GLY A 830 -50.80 -39.87 11.01
C GLY A 830 -49.53 -40.66 11.38
N PHE A 831 -49.54 -41.95 11.05
CA PHE A 831 -48.38 -42.85 11.08
C PHE A 831 -48.29 -43.57 9.73
N GLY A 832 -47.32 -43.17 8.89
CA GLY A 832 -47.16 -43.70 7.54
C GLY A 832 -46.16 -44.84 7.46
N ALA A 833 -46.43 -45.83 6.60
CA ALA A 833 -45.58 -46.98 6.29
C ALA A 833 -45.05 -47.75 7.52
N THR A 834 -45.86 -47.83 8.58
CA THR A 834 -45.58 -48.61 9.79
C THR A 834 -46.58 -49.75 9.96
N ASP A 835 -46.19 -50.80 10.69
CA ASP A 835 -47.12 -51.86 11.14
C ASP A 835 -47.90 -51.47 12.42
N LEU A 836 -47.84 -50.20 12.84
CA LEU A 836 -48.47 -49.70 14.07
C LEU A 836 -50.00 -49.68 13.98
N SER A 837 -50.62 -49.84 15.14
CA SER A 837 -52.04 -49.61 15.36
C SER A 837 -52.24 -48.72 16.59
N PHE A 838 -53.49 -48.28 16.84
CA PHE A 838 -53.81 -47.47 18.02
C PHE A 838 -53.42 -48.16 19.34
N ASP A 839 -53.49 -49.50 19.40
CA ASP A 839 -53.13 -50.26 20.59
C ASP A 839 -51.60 -50.26 20.86
N ASP A 840 -50.79 -49.89 19.86
CA ASP A 840 -49.33 -49.81 19.96
C ASP A 840 -48.83 -48.43 20.44
N LEU A 841 -49.74 -47.45 20.55
CA LEU A 841 -49.42 -46.10 21.03
C LEU A 841 -49.47 -46.04 22.56
N MET A 842 -48.55 -45.27 23.15
CA MET A 842 -48.58 -44.91 24.56
C MET A 842 -48.92 -43.42 24.71
N LEU A 843 -50.15 -43.15 25.15
CA LEU A 843 -50.64 -41.80 25.42
C LEU A 843 -50.43 -41.46 26.90
N THR A 844 -49.58 -40.46 27.19
CA THR A 844 -49.25 -40.05 28.56
C THR A 844 -49.74 -38.63 28.83
N GLN A 845 -50.61 -38.47 29.84
CA GLN A 845 -51.06 -37.15 30.27
C GLN A 845 -49.97 -36.42 31.07
N ASN A 846 -49.61 -35.21 30.63
CA ASN A 846 -48.66 -34.32 31.28
C ASN A 846 -49.32 -32.95 31.56
N GLY A 847 -49.97 -32.81 32.70
CA GLY A 847 -50.70 -31.58 33.04
C GLY A 847 -51.91 -31.37 32.13
N ALA A 848 -51.92 -30.27 31.37
CA ALA A 848 -52.97 -29.99 30.38
C ALA A 848 -52.73 -30.69 29.03
N ASP A 849 -51.51 -31.19 28.79
CA ASP A 849 -51.04 -31.65 27.49
C ASP A 849 -50.93 -33.19 27.47
N THR A 850 -50.97 -33.79 26.28
CA THR A 850 -50.81 -35.25 26.09
C THR A 850 -49.60 -35.54 25.21
N THR A 851 -48.69 -36.38 25.70
CA THR A 851 -47.55 -36.88 24.92
C THR A 851 -47.92 -38.19 24.22
N ILE A 852 -47.62 -38.26 22.92
CA ILE A 852 -47.79 -39.45 22.08
C ILE A 852 -46.41 -40.13 21.95
N ASN A 853 -46.31 -41.34 22.47
CA ASN A 853 -45.12 -42.17 22.33
C ASN A 853 -45.43 -43.39 21.47
N ALA A 854 -44.57 -43.66 20.49
CA ALA A 854 -44.59 -44.88 19.69
C ALA A 854 -43.15 -45.30 19.41
N LEU A 855 -42.93 -46.60 19.14
CA LEU A 855 -41.60 -47.17 18.86
C LEU A 855 -40.52 -46.83 19.92
N GLY A 856 -40.94 -46.52 21.15
CA GLY A 856 -40.06 -46.15 22.26
C GLY A 856 -39.57 -44.70 22.26
N LYS A 857 -40.16 -43.83 21.45
CA LYS A 857 -39.82 -42.39 21.34
C LYS A 857 -41.05 -41.51 21.55
N ASP A 858 -40.85 -40.37 22.21
CA ASP A 858 -41.89 -39.33 22.31
C ASP A 858 -41.87 -38.56 20.98
N LEU A 859 -42.95 -38.68 20.20
CA LEU A 859 -42.99 -38.14 18.84
C LEU A 859 -43.70 -36.78 18.78
N ALA A 860 -44.75 -36.62 19.60
CA ALA A 860 -45.49 -35.36 19.67
C ALA A 860 -46.07 -35.07 21.05
N ILE A 861 -46.30 -33.80 21.31
CA ILE A 861 -47.04 -33.25 22.44
C ILE A 861 -48.25 -32.50 21.90
N LEU A 862 -49.44 -32.98 22.21
CA LEU A 862 -50.70 -32.29 21.93
C LEU A 862 -51.03 -31.33 23.08
N ARG A 863 -51.04 -30.02 22.80
CA ARG A 863 -51.32 -29.02 23.84
C ARG A 863 -52.80 -28.97 24.18
N SER A 864 -53.10 -28.84 25.48
CA SER A 864 -54.46 -28.71 26.02
C SER A 864 -55.42 -29.86 25.65
N ILE A 865 -54.89 -31.02 25.25
CA ILE A 865 -55.68 -32.22 24.96
C ILE A 865 -55.56 -33.20 26.11
N GLN A 866 -56.71 -33.71 26.57
CA GLN A 866 -56.73 -34.80 27.55
C GLN A 866 -56.64 -36.14 26.83
N SER A 867 -55.67 -36.97 27.23
CA SER A 867 -55.43 -38.31 26.68
C SER A 867 -56.66 -39.22 26.68
N SER A 868 -57.59 -39.00 27.61
CA SER A 868 -58.86 -39.74 27.69
C SER A 868 -59.91 -39.33 26.64
N GLU A 869 -59.71 -38.20 25.97
CA GLU A 869 -60.60 -37.69 24.91
C GLU A 869 -60.19 -38.24 23.53
N LEU A 870 -58.93 -38.71 23.40
CA LEU A 870 -58.41 -39.34 22.20
C LEU A 870 -58.89 -40.78 22.06
N SER A 871 -59.16 -41.17 20.83
CA SER A 871 -59.64 -42.49 20.44
C SER A 871 -59.05 -42.89 19.10
N ALA A 872 -59.23 -44.15 18.69
CA ALA A 872 -58.70 -44.64 17.43
C ALA A 872 -59.19 -43.89 16.18
N SER A 873 -60.25 -43.06 16.25
CA SER A 873 -60.69 -42.23 15.11
C SER A 873 -59.87 -40.95 14.93
N ASP A 874 -59.08 -40.55 15.93
CA ASP A 874 -58.23 -39.35 15.88
C ASP A 874 -56.84 -39.67 15.30
N PHE A 875 -56.66 -40.91 14.82
CA PHE A 875 -55.40 -41.44 14.30
C PHE A 875 -55.62 -42.13 12.95
N VAL A 876 -54.64 -41.98 12.06
CA VAL A 876 -54.59 -42.65 10.76
C VAL A 876 -53.30 -43.46 10.67
N PHE A 877 -53.43 -44.72 10.25
CA PHE A 877 -52.32 -45.64 10.00
C PHE A 877 -52.41 -46.06 8.53
N ALA A 878 -51.37 -45.78 7.74
CA ALA A 878 -51.42 -45.91 6.27
C ALA A 878 -50.22 -46.66 5.69
#